data_AF-A0A970NID0-F1
#
_entry.id   AF-A0A970NID0-F1
#
_cell.length_a   1.000
_cell.length_b   1.000
_cell.length_c   1.000
_cell.angle_alpha   90.00
_cell.angle_beta   90.00
_cell.angle_gamma   90.00
#
_symmetry.space_group_name_H-M   'P 1'
#
loop_
_entity.id
_entity.type
_entity.pdbx_description
1 polymer ?
#
loop_
_entity_poly.entity_id
_entity_poly.type
_entity_poly.pdbx_seq_one_letter_code
_entity_poly.pdbx_strand_id
1 'polypeptide(L)'
;MPRRIQAEWTRRPQPRWFQIFLSTAVVLGLIYFFASDLLGELVQRARRGELPEVQMVTVSFGDSDGGAEDGYQCYYRYELVPVSIAVQDATGEPIAVNEPRVRVFREGIHVRDAGGRAQVPVRYDPASNAWVGKWPMPLGTEPAVYTVRCELSVPVEAYPSNYDWRSRSAPSRQREGRSKRLELVAEDTESEPRAREEAVDQSAYRPAPGSLVREVIDRDFRVVAREPREVPRGLGIVTYETAMTNVLELRTRRPNGEEGDWTAIFDWLDLFSADTLWYSAFVTDTRGGPLPSGSVWFGPTRRALDAMGAHAHSRGLTFGAYAYAYRTFGDPKLLPPYRMVQANDHAEAYIPSLLDLGRVHDLTGMVREMDANPNVDMIGFDYIRDGNVGFAAVNEFVDEMRPDVPEDWNELGAEDREAWIRERSAAWSSETARLWDWWRARRTALVLRDILRDSGCEKPLWTFTLSWLHGQQHGQDPYMFTDAGVAIDAVMLYEYNSQRQFDAVVPGIRKTKQEGSWSVYSEASPMNLIFGNQIDFYSHQGITSPPAPQRYYERLLTAMQETDHHQPPVGVFCHDVMRAISGRTGPYAGREWALAGAAAMTRCREMNSRVPARVELLLPGSDGFAIGSSVRGTVKLTAIHDRPVEILGVTTYDTPGVSGRQDIYERPAVLQPGDTVEVPAEWYISGIRPGGPSHAMLAARVHWGSPEHAPSSTVYTYAGVY
;
A
#
# COMPACT_ATOMS: atom_id res chain seq x y z
N MET A 1 -81.98 -18.57 -25.58
CA MET A 1 -83.27 -18.65 -24.84
C MET A 1 -83.24 -17.68 -23.64
N PRO A 2 -84.40 -17.18 -23.14
CA PRO A 2 -84.58 -15.75 -22.80
C PRO A 2 -84.25 -15.32 -21.36
N ARG A 3 -83.95 -14.00 -21.27
CA ARG A 3 -83.64 -13.09 -20.16
C ARG A 3 -84.65 -13.03 -18.98
N ARG A 4 -85.04 -14.15 -18.36
CA ARG A 4 -86.01 -14.09 -17.23
C ARG A 4 -85.65 -14.82 -15.93
N ILE A 5 -84.40 -15.24 -15.70
CA ILE A 5 -83.99 -15.92 -14.45
C ILE A 5 -82.67 -15.34 -13.88
N GLN A 6 -82.44 -14.03 -13.97
CA GLN A 6 -81.22 -13.40 -13.41
C GLN A 6 -81.47 -12.47 -12.23
N ALA A 7 -82.72 -12.27 -11.80
CA ALA A 7 -83.05 -11.28 -10.77
C ALA A 7 -83.34 -11.84 -9.36
N GLU A 8 -83.30 -13.16 -9.12
CA GLU A 8 -83.62 -13.74 -7.80
C GLU A 8 -82.46 -14.45 -7.08
N TRP A 9 -81.28 -14.56 -7.68
CA TRP A 9 -80.12 -15.22 -7.06
C TRP A 9 -79.14 -14.30 -6.32
N THR A 10 -79.31 -12.97 -6.41
CA THR A 10 -78.33 -11.99 -5.89
C THR A 10 -78.65 -11.40 -4.51
N ARG A 11 -79.65 -11.90 -3.78
CA ARG A 11 -80.05 -11.37 -2.45
C ARG A 11 -80.08 -12.39 -1.31
N ARG A 12 -79.23 -13.42 -1.35
CA ARG A 12 -78.92 -14.22 -0.15
C ARG A 12 -77.42 -14.16 0.12
N PRO A 13 -76.97 -13.81 1.34
CA PRO A 13 -75.57 -13.94 1.69
C PRO A 13 -75.17 -15.40 1.50
N GLN A 14 -74.25 -15.65 0.55
CA GLN A 14 -73.71 -16.98 0.33
C GLN A 14 -73.12 -17.46 1.67
N PRO A 15 -73.45 -18.67 2.15
CA PRO A 15 -72.89 -19.19 3.38
C PRO A 15 -71.37 -19.11 3.33
N ARG A 16 -70.71 -18.68 4.41
CA ARG A 16 -69.23 -18.55 4.47
C ARG A 16 -68.51 -19.81 3.98
N TRP A 17 -69.06 -20.99 4.21
CA TRP A 17 -68.48 -22.25 3.73
C TRP A 17 -68.42 -22.35 2.19
N PHE A 18 -69.41 -21.79 1.48
CA PHE A 18 -69.45 -21.80 0.02
C PHE A 18 -68.45 -20.82 -0.59
N GLN A 19 -68.25 -19.65 0.04
CA GLN A 19 -67.20 -18.71 -0.35
C GLN A 19 -65.82 -19.31 -0.10
N ILE A 20 -65.59 -19.94 1.06
CA ILE A 20 -64.33 -20.64 1.35
C ILE A 20 -64.09 -21.75 0.33
N PHE A 21 -65.09 -22.60 0.06
CA PHE A 21 -64.95 -23.69 -0.90
C PHE A 21 -64.64 -23.19 -2.31
N LEU A 22 -65.32 -22.14 -2.77
CA LEU A 22 -65.08 -21.56 -4.10
C LEU A 22 -63.69 -20.89 -4.18
N SER A 23 -63.26 -20.18 -3.14
CA SER A 23 -61.92 -19.61 -3.05
C SER A 23 -60.85 -20.70 -3.05
N THR A 24 -61.02 -21.77 -2.28
CA THR A 24 -60.10 -22.92 -2.26
C THR A 24 -60.05 -23.62 -3.62
N ALA A 25 -61.20 -23.83 -4.28
CA ALA A 25 -61.25 -24.44 -5.60
C ALA A 25 -60.57 -23.58 -6.67
N VAL A 26 -60.72 -22.25 -6.62
CA VAL A 26 -60.04 -21.32 -7.53
C VAL A 26 -58.53 -21.31 -7.27
N VAL A 27 -58.09 -21.29 -6.01
CA VAL A 27 -56.67 -21.35 -5.65
C VAL A 27 -56.05 -22.68 -6.10
N LEU A 28 -56.71 -23.81 -5.84
CA LEU A 28 -56.25 -25.13 -6.30
C LEU A 28 -56.24 -25.23 -7.83
N GLY A 29 -57.24 -24.64 -8.51
CA GLY A 29 -57.28 -24.55 -9.96
C GLY A 29 -56.15 -23.71 -10.55
N LEU A 30 -55.81 -22.58 -9.92
CA LEU A 30 -54.68 -21.74 -10.30
C LEU A 30 -53.34 -22.45 -10.03
N ILE A 31 -53.17 -23.08 -8.88
CA ILE A 31 -51.98 -23.90 -8.57
C ILE A 31 -51.83 -25.01 -9.61
N TYR A 32 -52.90 -25.73 -9.94
CA TYR A 32 -52.88 -26.76 -10.97
C TYR A 32 -52.53 -26.19 -12.34
N PHE A 33 -53.11 -25.05 -12.72
CA PHE A 33 -52.84 -24.39 -14.01
C PHE A 33 -51.37 -23.99 -14.11
N PHE A 34 -50.82 -23.25 -13.13
CA PHE A 34 -49.42 -22.84 -13.12
C PHE A 34 -48.45 -24.03 -13.01
N ALA A 35 -48.78 -25.04 -12.21
CA ALA A 35 -47.97 -26.26 -12.13
C ALA A 35 -48.00 -27.05 -13.44
N SER A 36 -49.14 -27.10 -14.14
CA SER A 36 -49.26 -27.78 -15.43
C SER A 36 -48.54 -27.05 -16.56
N ASP A 37 -48.51 -25.72 -16.51
CA ASP A 37 -47.79 -24.88 -17.48
C ASP A 37 -46.28 -25.00 -17.25
N LEU A 38 -45.84 -24.96 -15.98
CA LEU A 38 -44.44 -25.20 -15.60
C LEU A 38 -43.97 -26.62 -16.00
N LEU A 39 -44.80 -27.65 -15.75
CA LEU A 39 -44.51 -29.02 -16.20
C LEU A 39 -44.50 -29.11 -17.73
N GLY A 40 -45.44 -28.45 -18.41
CA GLY A 40 -45.52 -28.40 -19.87
C GLY A 40 -44.28 -27.77 -20.47
N GLU A 41 -43.80 -26.67 -19.88
CA GLU A 41 -42.58 -25.98 -20.29
C GLU A 41 -41.33 -26.83 -20.02
N LEU A 42 -41.23 -27.48 -18.85
CA LEU A 42 -40.15 -28.42 -18.52
C LEU A 42 -40.13 -29.63 -19.46
N VAL A 43 -41.28 -30.20 -19.78
CA VAL A 43 -41.39 -31.32 -20.74
C VAL A 43 -41.05 -30.87 -22.15
N GLN A 44 -41.43 -29.65 -22.56
CA GLN A 44 -41.02 -29.11 -23.85
C GLN A 44 -39.52 -28.80 -23.91
N ARG A 45 -38.92 -28.24 -22.85
CA ARG A 45 -37.47 -28.04 -22.74
C ARG A 45 -36.73 -29.39 -22.77
N ALA A 46 -37.22 -30.40 -22.06
CA ALA A 46 -36.70 -31.77 -22.12
C ALA A 46 -36.79 -32.38 -23.52
N ARG A 47 -37.86 -32.14 -24.27
CA ARG A 47 -38.01 -32.57 -25.67
C ARG A 47 -37.12 -31.81 -26.64
N ARG A 48 -36.72 -30.57 -26.33
CA ARG A 48 -35.77 -29.77 -27.11
C ARG A 48 -34.30 -30.02 -26.73
N GLY A 49 -34.04 -30.86 -25.72
CA GLY A 49 -32.69 -31.07 -25.18
C GLY A 49 -32.16 -29.89 -24.35
N GLU A 50 -33.03 -28.97 -23.93
CA GLU A 50 -32.72 -27.75 -23.17
C GLU A 50 -32.94 -27.95 -21.66
N LEU A 51 -32.72 -29.15 -21.13
CA LEU A 51 -32.66 -29.32 -19.67
C LEU A 51 -31.41 -28.58 -19.16
N PRO A 52 -31.50 -27.84 -18.03
CA PRO A 52 -30.32 -27.23 -17.45
C PRO A 52 -29.30 -28.33 -17.18
N GLU A 53 -28.12 -28.17 -17.74
CA GLU A 53 -26.98 -29.04 -17.50
C GLU A 53 -26.79 -29.15 -15.98
N VAL A 54 -26.96 -30.34 -15.41
CA VAL A 54 -26.74 -30.58 -13.98
C VAL A 54 -25.27 -30.23 -13.69
N GLN A 55 -25.04 -29.12 -12.98
CA GLN A 55 -23.69 -28.72 -12.58
C GLN A 55 -23.30 -29.51 -11.33
N MET A 56 -22.78 -30.71 -11.57
CA MET A 56 -22.27 -31.62 -10.54
C MET A 56 -21.17 -31.00 -9.67
N VAL A 57 -20.38 -30.11 -10.25
CA VAL A 57 -19.31 -29.40 -9.55
C VAL A 57 -19.47 -27.92 -9.80
N THR A 58 -19.50 -27.16 -8.71
CA THR A 58 -19.63 -25.70 -8.72
C THR A 58 -18.44 -25.11 -7.99
N VAL A 59 -17.69 -24.26 -8.69
CA VAL A 59 -16.66 -23.41 -8.10
C VAL A 59 -17.27 -22.02 -7.94
N SER A 60 -17.21 -21.50 -6.72
CA SER A 60 -17.76 -20.20 -6.34
C SER A 60 -16.75 -19.39 -5.55
N PHE A 61 -16.94 -18.08 -5.59
CA PHE A 61 -16.14 -17.10 -4.87
C PHE A 61 -17.01 -16.49 -3.75
N GLY A 62 -16.39 -16.20 -2.61
CA GLY A 62 -17.04 -15.52 -1.49
C GLY A 62 -17.07 -14.00 -1.63
N ASP A 63 -17.57 -13.32 -0.59
CA ASP A 63 -17.67 -11.85 -0.57
C ASP A 63 -16.31 -11.15 -0.75
N SER A 64 -16.37 -9.93 -1.27
CA SER A 64 -15.21 -9.07 -1.49
C SER A 64 -15.53 -7.59 -1.32
N ASP A 65 -14.52 -6.81 -1.00
CA ASP A 65 -14.62 -5.35 -0.97
C ASP A 65 -14.70 -4.74 -2.38
N GLY A 66 -14.09 -5.42 -3.37
CA GLY A 66 -14.16 -5.00 -4.78
C GLY A 66 -15.54 -5.17 -5.42
N GLY A 67 -16.46 -5.90 -4.78
CA GLY A 67 -17.81 -6.13 -5.29
C GLY A 67 -17.83 -6.98 -6.57
N ALA A 68 -18.78 -6.68 -7.48
CA ALA A 68 -18.91 -7.38 -8.76
C ALA A 68 -19.01 -6.38 -9.91
N GLU A 69 -18.23 -6.61 -10.97
CA GLU A 69 -18.16 -5.76 -12.16
C GLU A 69 -18.01 -6.63 -13.41
N ASP A 70 -18.71 -6.28 -14.49
CA ASP A 70 -18.72 -7.03 -15.77
C ASP A 70 -18.98 -8.54 -15.62
N GLY A 71 -19.72 -8.94 -14.58
CA GLY A 71 -20.01 -10.35 -14.29
C GLY A 71 -18.88 -11.11 -13.59
N TYR A 72 -17.81 -10.44 -13.16
CA TYR A 72 -16.74 -10.99 -12.34
C TYR A 72 -16.89 -10.57 -10.88
N GLN A 73 -16.54 -11.46 -9.95
CA GLN A 73 -16.24 -11.06 -8.57
C GLN A 73 -14.88 -10.37 -8.55
N CYS A 74 -14.82 -9.18 -7.98
CA CYS A 74 -13.64 -8.31 -7.99
C CYS A 74 -12.97 -8.29 -6.62
N TYR A 75 -11.65 -8.41 -6.58
CA TYR A 75 -10.86 -8.40 -5.35
C TYR A 75 -9.72 -7.40 -5.44
N TYR A 76 -9.51 -6.62 -4.37
CA TYR A 76 -8.31 -5.81 -4.20
C TYR A 76 -7.11 -6.68 -3.80
N ARG A 77 -5.89 -6.14 -3.98
CA ARG A 77 -4.64 -6.92 -3.81
C ARG A 77 -4.37 -7.37 -2.38
N TYR A 78 -4.98 -6.72 -1.38
CA TYR A 78 -4.92 -7.15 0.02
C TYR A 78 -5.94 -8.23 0.38
N GLU A 79 -6.87 -8.58 -0.51
CA GLU A 79 -7.88 -9.57 -0.22
C GLU A 79 -7.34 -11.00 -0.40
N LEU A 80 -7.85 -11.92 0.44
CA LEU A 80 -7.72 -13.35 0.16
C LEU A 80 -8.83 -13.69 -0.83
N VAL A 81 -8.54 -14.46 -1.87
CA VAL A 81 -9.59 -14.94 -2.79
C VAL A 81 -10.17 -16.23 -2.22
N PRO A 82 -11.37 -16.21 -1.59
CA PRO A 82 -12.04 -17.42 -1.12
C PRO A 82 -12.48 -18.27 -2.31
N VAL A 83 -12.13 -19.54 -2.29
CA VAL A 83 -12.56 -20.53 -3.28
C VAL A 83 -13.39 -21.59 -2.55
N SER A 84 -14.62 -21.79 -3.01
CA SER A 84 -15.51 -22.85 -2.53
C SER A 84 -15.90 -23.78 -3.66
N ILE A 85 -15.70 -25.08 -3.47
CA ILE A 85 -15.95 -26.13 -4.46
C ILE A 85 -16.99 -27.08 -3.88
N ALA A 86 -18.23 -26.94 -4.33
CA ALA A 86 -19.31 -27.85 -4.02
C ALA A 86 -19.34 -28.97 -5.07
N VAL A 87 -19.42 -30.22 -4.60
CA VAL A 87 -19.60 -31.41 -5.45
C VAL A 87 -20.89 -32.08 -5.03
N GLN A 88 -21.88 -32.08 -5.92
CA GLN A 88 -23.24 -32.53 -5.64
C GLN A 88 -23.73 -33.42 -6.77
N ASP A 89 -24.58 -34.38 -6.43
CA ASP A 89 -25.25 -35.21 -7.43
C ASP A 89 -26.42 -34.45 -8.10
N ALA A 90 -27.12 -35.12 -9.00
CA ALA A 90 -28.27 -34.54 -9.69
C ALA A 90 -29.47 -34.22 -8.77
N THR A 91 -29.47 -34.71 -7.54
CA THR A 91 -30.47 -34.42 -6.50
C THR A 91 -30.05 -33.28 -5.57
N GLY A 92 -28.80 -32.81 -5.68
CA GLY A 92 -28.22 -31.78 -4.82
C GLY A 92 -27.52 -32.34 -3.58
N GLU A 93 -27.44 -33.67 -3.43
CA GLU A 93 -26.77 -34.31 -2.30
C GLU A 93 -25.24 -34.27 -2.48
N PRO A 94 -24.45 -34.02 -1.41
CA PRO A 94 -23.00 -33.95 -1.50
C PRO A 94 -22.37 -35.28 -1.92
N ILE A 95 -21.39 -35.22 -2.82
CA ILE A 95 -20.62 -36.40 -3.24
C ILE A 95 -19.24 -36.38 -2.57
N ALA A 96 -18.88 -37.49 -1.95
CA ALA A 96 -17.53 -37.70 -1.45
C ALA A 96 -16.55 -37.84 -2.64
N VAL A 97 -15.55 -36.96 -2.67
CA VAL A 97 -14.48 -36.95 -3.67
C VAL A 97 -13.13 -36.81 -2.99
N ASN A 98 -12.06 -37.14 -3.71
CA ASN A 98 -10.70 -36.80 -3.29
C ASN A 98 -10.49 -35.28 -3.27
N GLU A 99 -9.48 -34.84 -2.53
CA GLU A 99 -9.13 -33.41 -2.42
C GLU A 99 -8.92 -32.79 -3.83
N PRO A 100 -9.68 -31.72 -4.17
CA PRO A 100 -9.52 -31.04 -5.45
C PRO A 100 -8.16 -30.36 -5.59
N ARG A 101 -7.56 -30.47 -6.78
CA ARG A 101 -6.36 -29.71 -7.14
C ARG A 101 -6.77 -28.35 -7.70
N VAL A 102 -6.46 -27.30 -6.97
CA VAL A 102 -6.87 -25.92 -7.32
C VAL A 102 -5.65 -25.09 -7.70
N ARG A 103 -5.66 -24.47 -8.89
CA ARG A 103 -4.56 -23.63 -9.39
C ARG A 103 -5.10 -22.34 -9.99
N VAL A 104 -4.30 -21.27 -9.96
CA VAL A 104 -4.69 -19.97 -10.49
C VAL A 104 -3.86 -19.62 -11.72
N PHE A 105 -4.50 -19.07 -12.75
CA PHE A 105 -3.87 -18.71 -14.00
C PHE A 105 -4.16 -17.26 -14.38
N ARG A 106 -3.21 -16.60 -15.03
CA ARG A 106 -3.39 -15.32 -15.72
C ARG A 106 -2.97 -15.51 -17.17
N GLU A 107 -3.89 -15.27 -18.11
CA GLU A 107 -3.61 -15.45 -19.55
C GLU A 107 -3.06 -16.85 -19.89
N GLY A 108 -3.51 -17.88 -19.16
CA GLY A 108 -3.05 -19.27 -19.32
C GLY A 108 -1.69 -19.57 -18.66
N ILE A 109 -1.00 -18.58 -18.10
CA ILE A 109 0.23 -18.75 -17.33
C ILE A 109 -0.13 -19.06 -15.88
N HIS A 110 0.45 -20.12 -15.32
CA HIS A 110 0.22 -20.52 -13.93
C HIS A 110 0.83 -19.50 -12.96
N VAL A 111 0.02 -19.03 -12.01
CA VAL A 111 0.39 -18.06 -10.99
C VAL A 111 0.43 -18.77 -9.64
N ARG A 112 1.58 -18.66 -8.97
CA ARG A 112 1.76 -19.16 -7.59
C ARG A 112 1.16 -18.18 -6.60
N ASP A 113 0.83 -18.67 -5.40
CA ASP A 113 0.37 -17.81 -4.32
C ASP A 113 1.52 -17.01 -3.67
N ALA A 114 1.21 -16.18 -2.67
CA ALA A 114 2.18 -15.38 -1.93
C ALA A 114 3.31 -16.21 -1.25
N GLY A 115 3.02 -17.46 -0.87
CA GLY A 115 4.01 -18.38 -0.31
C GLY A 115 4.85 -19.10 -1.36
N GLY A 116 4.51 -18.94 -2.65
CA GLY A 116 5.12 -19.66 -3.76
C GLY A 116 4.50 -21.04 -4.02
N ARG A 117 3.33 -21.33 -3.46
CA ARG A 117 2.63 -22.60 -3.66
C ARG A 117 2.06 -22.68 -5.05
N ALA A 118 2.17 -23.87 -5.63
CA ALA A 118 1.59 -24.17 -6.94
C ALA A 118 0.07 -24.43 -6.88
N GLN A 119 -0.46 -24.75 -5.70
CA GLN A 119 -1.85 -25.12 -5.50
C GLN A 119 -2.44 -24.35 -4.31
N VAL A 120 -3.73 -24.03 -4.40
CA VAL A 120 -4.49 -23.41 -3.30
C VAL A 120 -4.86 -24.51 -2.30
N PRO A 121 -4.42 -24.46 -1.04
CA PRO A 121 -4.78 -25.49 -0.06
C PRO A 121 -6.28 -25.44 0.26
N VAL A 122 -6.98 -26.55 0.04
CA VAL A 122 -8.41 -26.69 0.31
C VAL A 122 -8.65 -27.71 1.42
N ARG A 123 -9.74 -27.55 2.17
CA ARG A 123 -10.20 -28.54 3.16
C ARG A 123 -11.70 -28.69 3.03
N TYR A 124 -12.19 -29.92 3.19
CA TYR A 124 -13.62 -30.14 3.24
C TYR A 124 -14.20 -29.50 4.50
N ASP A 125 -15.19 -28.65 4.33
CA ASP A 125 -15.97 -28.03 5.39
C ASP A 125 -17.36 -28.70 5.46
N PRO A 126 -17.64 -29.51 6.49
CA PRO A 126 -18.93 -30.17 6.66
C PRO A 126 -20.10 -29.19 6.85
N ALA A 127 -19.85 -27.96 7.32
CA ALA A 127 -20.92 -26.99 7.54
C ALA A 127 -21.49 -26.44 6.23
N SER A 128 -20.62 -26.27 5.23
CA SER A 128 -20.99 -25.80 3.89
C SER A 128 -21.10 -26.91 2.85
N ASN A 129 -20.76 -28.16 3.19
CA ASN A 129 -20.68 -29.30 2.28
C ASN A 129 -19.82 -29.01 1.04
N ALA A 130 -18.69 -28.34 1.25
CA ALA A 130 -17.83 -27.86 0.17
C ALA A 130 -16.35 -27.95 0.56
N TRP A 131 -15.47 -28.07 -0.43
CA TRP A 131 -14.05 -27.85 -0.24
C TRP A 131 -13.76 -26.36 -0.26
N VAL A 132 -13.18 -25.84 0.82
CA VAL A 132 -12.92 -24.41 1.00
C VAL A 132 -11.43 -24.12 1.13
N GLY A 133 -10.98 -23.11 0.40
CA GLY A 133 -9.61 -22.62 0.41
C GLY A 133 -9.56 -21.11 0.24
N LYS A 134 -8.37 -20.55 0.46
CA LYS A 134 -8.10 -19.12 0.27
C LYS A 134 -6.81 -18.99 -0.52
N TRP A 135 -6.84 -18.25 -1.62
CA TRP A 135 -5.65 -17.96 -2.39
C TRP A 135 -5.10 -16.58 -1.99
N PRO A 136 -3.94 -16.52 -1.33
CA PRO A 136 -3.25 -15.27 -1.08
C PRO A 136 -2.54 -14.83 -2.36
N MET A 137 -2.95 -13.68 -2.90
CA MET A 137 -2.40 -13.14 -4.13
C MET A 137 -0.90 -12.83 -3.95
N PRO A 138 0.00 -13.22 -4.86
CA PRO A 138 1.41 -12.86 -4.72
C PRO A 138 1.61 -11.34 -4.70
N LEU A 139 2.68 -10.87 -4.06
CA LEU A 139 3.02 -9.45 -4.05
C LEU A 139 3.26 -8.95 -5.48
N GLY A 140 2.80 -7.75 -5.79
CA GLY A 140 2.85 -7.20 -7.15
C GLY A 140 1.86 -7.84 -8.13
N THR A 141 0.80 -8.51 -7.66
CA THR A 141 -0.28 -9.00 -8.53
C THR A 141 -0.86 -7.83 -9.35
N GLU A 142 -0.81 -7.95 -10.68
CA GLU A 142 -1.37 -6.96 -11.60
C GLU A 142 -2.90 -7.03 -11.63
N PRO A 143 -3.60 -5.89 -11.77
CA PRO A 143 -5.04 -5.87 -12.03
C PRO A 143 -5.36 -6.52 -13.36
N ALA A 144 -6.08 -7.64 -13.34
CA ALA A 144 -6.46 -8.41 -14.52
C ALA A 144 -7.57 -9.43 -14.20
N VAL A 145 -8.04 -10.15 -15.23
CA VAL A 145 -8.86 -11.35 -15.04
C VAL A 145 -7.96 -12.55 -14.80
N TYR A 146 -8.27 -13.31 -13.74
CA TYR A 146 -7.58 -14.52 -13.34
C TYR A 146 -8.56 -15.69 -13.36
N THR A 147 -8.05 -16.88 -13.67
CA THR A 147 -8.84 -18.11 -13.74
C THR A 147 -8.42 -19.06 -12.63
N VAL A 148 -9.35 -19.43 -11.75
CA VAL A 148 -9.21 -20.59 -10.88
C VAL A 148 -9.60 -21.84 -11.67
N ARG A 149 -8.64 -22.75 -11.82
CA ARG A 149 -8.84 -24.09 -12.36
C ARG A 149 -8.92 -25.09 -11.22
N CYS A 150 -10.04 -25.78 -11.13
CA CYS A 150 -10.27 -26.89 -10.23
C CYS A 150 -10.21 -28.21 -11.00
N GLU A 151 -9.38 -29.15 -10.55
CA GLU A 151 -9.28 -30.50 -11.11
C GLU A 151 -9.60 -31.52 -10.01
N LEU A 152 -10.55 -32.43 -10.25
CA LEU A 152 -10.94 -33.46 -9.30
C LEU A 152 -11.43 -34.73 -10.00
N SER A 153 -11.53 -35.81 -9.23
CA SER A 153 -12.05 -37.09 -9.72
C SER A 153 -13.42 -37.36 -9.08
N VAL A 154 -14.44 -37.57 -9.91
CA VAL A 154 -15.83 -37.83 -9.49
C VAL A 154 -16.21 -39.27 -9.87
N PRO A 155 -16.83 -40.05 -8.96
CA PRO A 155 -17.32 -41.39 -9.28
C PRO A 155 -18.34 -41.38 -10.43
N VAL A 156 -18.20 -42.31 -11.38
CA VAL A 156 -19.12 -42.44 -12.54
C VAL A 156 -20.57 -42.64 -12.10
N GLU A 157 -20.80 -43.29 -10.95
CA GLU A 157 -22.13 -43.58 -10.40
C GLU A 157 -22.88 -42.32 -9.97
N ALA A 158 -22.16 -41.24 -9.70
CA ALA A 158 -22.75 -39.98 -9.30
C ALA A 158 -23.45 -39.27 -10.49
N TYR A 159 -23.10 -39.63 -11.72
CA TYR A 159 -23.73 -39.06 -12.91
C TYR A 159 -25.08 -39.73 -13.22
N PRO A 160 -26.07 -38.97 -13.70
CA PRO A 160 -27.31 -39.53 -14.21
C PRO A 160 -27.05 -40.61 -15.28
N SER A 161 -27.87 -41.66 -15.30
CA SER A 161 -27.73 -42.79 -16.23
C SER A 161 -27.81 -42.42 -17.72
N ASN A 162 -28.31 -41.23 -18.03
CA ASN A 162 -28.40 -40.63 -19.37
C ASN A 162 -27.35 -39.54 -19.63
N TYR A 163 -26.43 -39.28 -18.70
CA TYR A 163 -25.37 -38.28 -18.85
C TYR A 163 -24.24 -38.82 -19.73
N ASP A 164 -24.07 -38.21 -20.90
CA ASP A 164 -22.98 -38.56 -21.81
C ASP A 164 -21.69 -37.81 -21.44
N TRP A 165 -20.91 -38.42 -20.54
CA TRP A 165 -19.60 -37.93 -20.11
C TRP A 165 -18.56 -37.85 -21.26
N ARG A 166 -18.84 -38.42 -22.45
CA ARG A 166 -17.94 -38.38 -23.63
C ARG A 166 -18.14 -37.16 -24.52
N SER A 167 -19.26 -36.45 -24.40
CA SER A 167 -19.69 -35.42 -25.37
C SER A 167 -18.91 -34.09 -25.32
N ARG A 168 -17.92 -33.93 -24.41
CA ARG A 168 -17.20 -32.67 -24.18
C ARG A 168 -15.67 -32.73 -24.27
N SER A 169 -15.10 -33.83 -24.75
CA SER A 169 -13.65 -34.01 -24.85
C SER A 169 -13.00 -33.47 -26.14
N ALA A 170 -13.70 -32.69 -26.97
CA ALA A 170 -13.13 -32.09 -28.19
C ALA A 170 -13.14 -30.54 -28.16
N PRO A 171 -12.01 -29.86 -28.44
CA PRO A 171 -11.95 -28.41 -28.41
C PRO A 171 -12.70 -27.82 -29.62
N SER A 172 -13.79 -27.08 -29.38
CA SER A 172 -14.28 -26.10 -30.35
C SER A 172 -13.67 -24.73 -30.00
N ARG A 173 -12.88 -24.18 -30.92
CA ARG A 173 -12.40 -22.80 -30.85
C ARG A 173 -13.58 -21.86 -31.09
N GLN A 174 -14.34 -21.54 -30.05
CA GLN A 174 -15.17 -20.34 -30.06
C GLN A 174 -15.02 -19.61 -28.72
N ARG A 175 -14.52 -18.38 -28.83
CA ARG A 175 -14.53 -17.37 -27.77
C ARG A 175 -15.98 -17.13 -27.36
N GLU A 176 -16.35 -17.60 -26.17
CA GLU A 176 -17.24 -16.97 -25.19
C GLU A 176 -17.33 -17.92 -23.97
N GLY A 177 -17.41 -17.34 -22.76
CA GLY A 177 -16.98 -17.96 -21.51
C GLY A 177 -17.60 -19.31 -21.14
N ARG A 178 -16.84 -20.06 -20.30
CA ARG A 178 -17.03 -21.44 -19.81
C ARG A 178 -16.55 -22.53 -20.78
N SER A 179 -15.32 -22.99 -20.57
CA SER A 179 -14.81 -24.24 -21.15
C SER A 179 -14.60 -25.26 -20.04
N LYS A 180 -15.41 -26.34 -20.00
CA LYS A 180 -15.15 -27.53 -19.17
C LYS A 180 -14.38 -28.56 -20.00
N ARG A 181 -13.45 -29.31 -19.40
CA ARG A 181 -12.67 -30.38 -20.07
C ARG A 181 -12.80 -31.68 -19.25
N LEU A 182 -13.09 -32.80 -19.93
CA LEU A 182 -13.29 -34.14 -19.33
C LEU A 182 -12.30 -35.15 -19.90
N GLU A 183 -11.66 -35.94 -19.04
CA GLU A 183 -10.78 -37.06 -19.42
C GLU A 183 -11.05 -38.29 -18.52
N LEU A 184 -11.07 -39.50 -19.10
CA LEU A 184 -11.11 -40.76 -18.35
C LEU A 184 -9.74 -41.08 -17.78
N VAL A 185 -9.67 -41.45 -16.50
CA VAL A 185 -8.42 -41.89 -15.86
C VAL A 185 -8.61 -43.33 -15.38
N ALA A 186 -7.72 -44.24 -15.80
CA ALA A 186 -7.61 -45.58 -15.23
C ALA A 186 -6.74 -45.53 -13.96
N GLU A 187 -7.14 -46.24 -12.90
CA GLU A 187 -6.39 -46.30 -11.64
C GLU A 187 -5.00 -46.96 -11.82
N ASP A 188 -4.01 -46.33 -11.19
CA ASP A 188 -2.65 -46.76 -10.83
C ASP A 188 -1.65 -47.24 -11.91
N THR A 189 -0.67 -46.38 -12.22
CA THR A 189 0.75 -46.62 -11.92
C THR A 189 1.61 -45.37 -12.23
N GLU A 190 2.51 -45.01 -11.31
CA GLU A 190 3.61 -44.09 -11.58
C GLU A 190 4.51 -44.65 -12.69
N SER A 191 4.29 -44.20 -13.93
CA SER A 191 5.32 -44.12 -14.98
C SER A 191 4.72 -43.37 -16.16
N GLU A 192 5.45 -42.40 -16.73
CA GLU A 192 5.14 -41.95 -18.09
C GLU A 192 5.19 -43.15 -19.03
N PRO A 193 4.27 -43.22 -20.00
CA PRO A 193 4.78 -43.49 -21.34
C PRO A 193 4.12 -42.63 -22.41
N ARG A 194 4.99 -42.06 -23.26
CA ARG A 194 4.69 -41.87 -24.68
C ARG A 194 4.34 -43.23 -25.27
N ALA A 195 3.07 -43.47 -25.60
CA ALA A 195 2.66 -44.57 -26.46
C ALA A 195 1.66 -44.07 -27.50
N ARG A 196 1.87 -44.54 -28.73
CA ARG A 196 1.16 -44.17 -29.96
C ARG A 196 -0.35 -44.38 -29.82
N GLU A 197 -1.12 -43.41 -30.31
CA GLU A 197 -2.55 -43.55 -30.60
C GLU A 197 -2.76 -44.67 -31.63
N GLU A 198 -3.15 -45.86 -31.15
CA GLU A 198 -3.93 -46.79 -31.97
C GLU A 198 -5.41 -46.49 -31.75
N ALA A 199 -6.11 -46.20 -32.83
CA ALA A 199 -7.54 -45.92 -32.85
C ALA A 199 -8.32 -47.20 -32.50
N VAL A 200 -8.58 -47.39 -31.21
CA VAL A 200 -9.57 -48.35 -30.70
C VAL A 200 -10.96 -47.72 -30.86
N ASP A 201 -11.93 -48.47 -31.39
CA ASP A 201 -13.34 -48.08 -31.47
C ASP A 201 -13.93 -47.92 -30.05
N GLN A 202 -13.97 -46.68 -29.56
CA GLN A 202 -14.43 -46.31 -28.21
C GLN A 202 -15.95 -46.26 -28.05
N SER A 203 -16.74 -46.63 -29.07
CA SER A 203 -18.19 -46.44 -29.09
C SER A 203 -18.97 -47.29 -28.07
N ALA A 204 -18.38 -48.34 -27.50
CA ALA A 204 -19.06 -49.31 -26.62
C ALA A 204 -18.57 -49.38 -25.16
N TYR A 205 -17.58 -48.59 -24.73
CA TYR A 205 -16.94 -48.76 -23.41
C TYR A 205 -17.72 -48.10 -22.25
N ARG A 206 -18.61 -48.82 -21.55
CA ARG A 206 -19.13 -48.34 -20.25
C ARG A 206 -18.04 -48.49 -19.18
N PRO A 207 -17.67 -47.42 -18.45
CA PRO A 207 -16.76 -47.54 -17.32
C PRO A 207 -17.33 -48.55 -16.32
N ALA A 208 -16.46 -49.36 -15.71
CA ALA A 208 -16.89 -50.29 -14.67
C ALA A 208 -17.39 -49.51 -13.44
N PRO A 209 -18.36 -50.03 -12.68
CA PRO A 209 -18.72 -49.45 -11.39
C PRO A 209 -17.48 -49.27 -10.51
N GLY A 210 -17.28 -48.08 -9.94
CA GLY A 210 -16.09 -47.66 -9.20
C GLY A 210 -15.10 -46.82 -10.03
N SER A 211 -15.33 -46.62 -11.34
CA SER A 211 -14.47 -45.78 -12.17
C SER A 211 -14.59 -44.29 -11.80
N LEU A 212 -13.50 -43.53 -11.95
CA LEU A 212 -13.45 -42.10 -11.70
C LEU A 212 -13.39 -41.31 -13.02
N VAL A 213 -14.16 -40.22 -13.10
CA VAL A 213 -14.11 -39.23 -14.18
C VAL A 213 -13.32 -38.02 -13.70
N ARG A 214 -12.31 -37.60 -14.47
CA ARG A 214 -11.61 -36.35 -14.17
C ARG A 214 -12.41 -35.16 -14.70
N GLU A 215 -12.81 -34.30 -13.78
CA GLU A 215 -13.47 -33.02 -14.03
C GLU A 215 -12.46 -31.89 -13.97
N VAL A 216 -12.48 -30.99 -14.96
CA VAL A 216 -11.69 -29.75 -14.98
C VAL A 216 -12.63 -28.57 -15.18
N ILE A 217 -12.65 -27.69 -14.20
CA ILE A 217 -13.56 -26.53 -14.16
C ILE A 217 -12.75 -25.26 -13.97
N ASP A 218 -12.91 -24.36 -14.92
CA ASP A 218 -12.34 -23.02 -14.90
C ASP A 218 -13.41 -22.01 -14.49
N ARG A 219 -13.07 -21.14 -13.54
CA ARG A 219 -13.88 -20.00 -13.13
C ARG A 219 -13.02 -18.75 -12.96
N ASP A 220 -13.53 -17.65 -13.48
CA ASP A 220 -12.80 -16.40 -13.55
C ASP A 220 -13.22 -15.43 -12.44
N PHE A 221 -12.25 -14.71 -11.89
CA PHE A 221 -12.44 -13.56 -11.02
C PHE A 221 -11.55 -12.41 -11.52
N ARG A 222 -11.77 -11.20 -11.02
CA ARG A 222 -10.99 -10.03 -11.40
C ARG A 222 -10.20 -9.53 -10.19
N VAL A 223 -8.92 -9.26 -10.39
CA VAL A 223 -8.13 -8.44 -9.47
C VAL A 223 -8.24 -6.99 -9.94
N VAL A 224 -8.58 -6.10 -9.02
CA VAL A 224 -8.74 -4.66 -9.28
C VAL A 224 -7.75 -3.86 -8.45
N ALA A 225 -7.39 -2.68 -8.94
CA ALA A 225 -6.64 -1.67 -8.19
C ALA A 225 -7.51 -0.43 -8.01
N ARG A 226 -7.31 0.26 -6.89
CA ARG A 226 -7.90 1.58 -6.70
C ARG A 226 -7.06 2.63 -7.45
N GLU A 227 -7.73 3.51 -8.18
CA GLU A 227 -7.07 4.68 -8.76
C GLU A 227 -6.51 5.57 -7.64
N PRO A 228 -5.22 5.96 -7.70
CA PRO A 228 -4.64 6.88 -6.73
C PRO A 228 -5.42 8.19 -6.67
N ARG A 229 -5.61 8.72 -5.46
CA ARG A 229 -6.21 10.05 -5.30
C ARG A 229 -5.34 11.12 -5.96
N GLU A 230 -5.96 12.15 -6.51
CA GLU A 230 -5.19 13.28 -7.04
C GLU A 230 -4.50 14.04 -5.90
N VAL A 231 -3.20 14.29 -6.03
CA VAL A 231 -2.40 15.06 -5.08
C VAL A 231 -1.50 16.03 -5.83
N PRO A 232 -1.14 17.19 -5.24
CA PRO A 232 -0.20 18.10 -5.87
C PRO A 232 1.14 17.40 -6.14
N ARG A 233 1.74 17.71 -7.28
CA ARG A 233 3.03 17.16 -7.69
C ARG A 233 4.20 18.09 -7.36
N GLY A 234 5.39 17.54 -7.23
CA GLY A 234 6.59 18.28 -6.81
C GLY A 234 6.48 18.85 -5.40
N LEU A 235 5.81 18.13 -4.48
CA LEU A 235 5.68 18.52 -3.08
C LEU A 235 7.02 18.47 -2.36
N GLY A 236 7.36 19.53 -1.62
CA GLY A 236 8.43 19.56 -0.64
C GLY A 236 7.86 19.54 0.77
N ILE A 237 8.05 18.44 1.49
CA ILE A 237 7.49 18.24 2.83
C ILE A 237 8.61 18.25 3.87
N VAL A 238 8.36 18.82 5.03
CA VAL A 238 9.24 18.69 6.20
C VAL A 238 8.42 18.10 7.35
N THR A 239 8.97 17.11 8.04
CA THR A 239 8.32 16.56 9.23
C THR A 239 8.91 17.17 10.50
N TYR A 240 8.05 17.41 11.48
CA TYR A 240 8.39 17.91 12.79
C TYR A 240 7.95 16.90 13.84
N GLU A 241 8.91 16.08 14.27
CA GLU A 241 8.75 15.19 15.41
C GLU A 241 9.09 15.98 16.66
N THR A 242 8.21 15.92 17.66
CA THR A 242 8.47 16.61 18.92
C THR A 242 8.86 15.59 19.96
N ALA A 243 9.85 15.93 20.78
CA ALA A 243 10.26 15.13 21.94
C ALA A 243 9.19 15.12 23.05
N MET A 244 7.91 15.17 22.68
CA MET A 244 6.77 14.84 23.53
C MET A 244 6.65 15.88 24.65
N THR A 245 6.63 17.13 24.20
CA THR A 245 6.63 18.34 25.01
C THR A 245 5.62 19.35 24.48
N ASN A 246 5.37 20.42 25.23
CA ASN A 246 4.52 21.50 24.75
C ASN A 246 5.28 22.39 23.75
N VAL A 247 4.98 22.21 22.46
CA VAL A 247 5.65 22.93 21.37
C VAL A 247 5.51 24.44 21.51
N LEU A 248 4.34 24.91 21.96
CA LEU A 248 4.05 26.34 22.05
C LEU A 248 4.89 27.06 23.12
N GLU A 249 5.52 26.31 24.02
CA GLU A 249 6.41 26.82 25.07
C GLU A 249 7.90 26.66 24.70
N LEU A 250 8.23 26.03 23.57
CA LEU A 250 9.60 25.80 23.18
C LEU A 250 10.29 27.07 22.68
N ARG A 251 11.53 27.25 23.14
CA ARG A 251 12.50 28.11 22.49
C ARG A 251 13.18 27.33 21.38
N THR A 252 13.06 27.84 20.16
CA THR A 252 13.55 27.18 18.96
C THR A 252 14.59 28.06 18.29
N ARG A 253 15.77 27.49 18.01
CA ARG A 253 16.83 28.22 17.30
C ARG A 253 16.43 28.39 15.84
N ARG A 254 16.46 29.62 15.34
CA ARG A 254 16.26 29.95 13.92
C ARG A 254 17.46 29.48 13.08
N PRO A 255 17.33 29.37 11.74
CA PRO A 255 18.45 28.96 10.90
C PRO A 255 19.68 29.87 10.99
N ASN A 256 19.52 31.15 11.35
CA ASN A 256 20.59 32.14 11.56
C ASN A 256 21.29 32.02 12.92
N GLY A 257 20.83 31.11 13.79
CA GLY A 257 21.39 30.88 15.11
C GLY A 257 20.73 31.70 16.22
N GLU A 258 19.88 32.67 15.88
CA GLU A 258 19.10 33.44 16.86
C GLU A 258 18.06 32.55 17.55
N GLU A 259 17.74 32.88 18.80
CA GLU A 259 16.70 32.19 19.55
C GLU A 259 15.34 32.81 19.23
N GLY A 260 14.36 31.95 18.88
CA GLY A 260 12.98 32.33 18.66
C GLY A 260 12.02 31.54 19.56
N ASP A 261 10.73 31.80 19.39
CA ASP A 261 9.67 30.94 19.92
C ASP A 261 9.38 29.78 18.96
N TRP A 262 8.30 29.05 19.19
CA TRP A 262 7.87 27.93 18.36
C TRP A 262 7.69 28.30 16.88
N THR A 263 7.42 29.57 16.54
CA THR A 263 7.25 30.00 15.13
C THR A 263 8.56 29.98 14.35
N ALA A 264 9.72 29.90 15.02
CA ALA A 264 11.01 29.77 14.37
C ALA A 264 11.13 28.49 13.52
N ILE A 265 10.29 27.47 13.75
CA ILE A 265 10.22 26.28 12.89
C ILE A 265 9.87 26.63 11.45
N PHE A 266 9.06 27.66 11.23
CA PHE A 266 8.64 28.06 9.89
C PHE A 266 9.74 28.76 9.11
N ASP A 267 10.70 29.40 9.80
CA ASP A 267 11.90 29.92 9.14
C ASP A 267 12.81 28.79 8.63
N TRP A 268 12.79 27.64 9.30
CA TRP A 268 13.43 26.44 8.76
C TRP A 268 12.69 25.96 7.51
N LEU A 269 11.36 25.95 7.51
CA LEU A 269 10.58 25.59 6.31
C LEU A 269 10.90 26.52 5.13
N ASP A 270 11.05 27.82 5.38
CA ASP A 270 11.50 28.79 4.38
C ASP A 270 12.91 28.45 3.86
N LEU A 271 13.82 27.99 4.72
CA LEU A 271 15.15 27.51 4.31
C LEU A 271 15.10 26.21 3.50
N PHE A 272 14.18 25.29 3.83
CA PHE A 272 13.92 24.11 2.99
C PHE A 272 13.24 24.49 1.66
N SER A 273 12.64 25.68 1.58
CA SER A 273 11.65 26.02 0.55
C SER A 273 10.49 25.02 0.54
N ALA A 274 10.02 24.58 1.71
CA ALA A 274 8.97 23.56 1.82
C ALA A 274 7.59 24.09 1.42
N ASP A 275 6.70 23.20 0.97
CA ASP A 275 5.27 23.46 0.73
C ASP A 275 4.41 23.07 1.93
N THR A 276 4.85 22.04 2.67
CA THR A 276 4.04 21.36 3.66
C THR A 276 4.83 21.06 4.93
N LEU A 277 4.19 21.29 6.08
CA LEU A 277 4.67 20.81 7.38
C LEU A 277 3.85 19.58 7.82
N TRP A 278 4.51 18.47 8.15
CA TRP A 278 3.87 17.34 8.82
C TRP A 278 4.25 17.29 10.30
N TYR A 279 3.28 17.45 11.18
CA TYR A 279 3.47 17.61 12.61
C TYR A 279 3.02 16.37 13.41
N SER A 280 3.89 15.86 14.29
CA SER A 280 3.58 14.72 15.17
C SER A 280 2.64 15.14 16.30
N ALA A 281 1.33 15.23 16.02
CA ALA A 281 0.36 15.76 16.96
C ALA A 281 -0.13 14.71 17.97
N PHE A 282 -0.30 13.46 17.52
CA PHE A 282 -0.96 12.41 18.29
C PHE A 282 0.03 11.32 18.70
N VAL A 283 0.18 11.14 20.01
CA VAL A 283 1.05 10.11 20.56
C VAL A 283 0.51 9.60 21.88
N THR A 284 0.66 8.31 22.13
CA THR A 284 0.28 7.69 23.40
C THR A 284 1.55 7.53 24.23
N ASP A 285 1.76 8.42 25.21
CA ASP A 285 2.96 8.45 26.04
C ASP A 285 2.64 8.75 27.50
N THR A 286 3.19 7.92 28.37
CA THR A 286 3.02 7.98 29.82
C THR A 286 4.33 8.24 30.58
N ARG A 287 5.45 8.50 29.90
CA ARG A 287 6.75 8.81 30.54
C ARG A 287 6.72 10.07 31.41
N GLY A 288 5.84 11.01 31.07
CA GLY A 288 5.59 12.22 31.86
C GLY A 288 4.50 12.07 32.94
N GLY A 289 3.92 10.89 33.11
CA GLY A 289 2.78 10.62 33.99
C GLY A 289 1.56 10.07 33.25
N PRO A 290 0.42 9.86 33.96
CA PRO A 290 -0.79 9.31 33.36
C PRO A 290 -1.36 10.23 32.28
N LEU A 291 -2.00 9.60 31.28
CA LEU A 291 -2.74 10.32 30.24
C LEU A 291 -3.94 11.08 30.82
N PRO A 292 -4.39 12.17 30.16
CA PRO A 292 -5.59 12.88 30.59
C PRO A 292 -6.81 11.96 30.67
N SER A 293 -7.66 12.16 31.68
CA SER A 293 -8.86 11.33 31.87
C SER A 293 -9.72 11.30 30.60
N GLY A 294 -10.05 10.09 30.12
CA GLY A 294 -10.85 9.88 28.91
C GLY A 294 -10.11 10.09 27.59
N SER A 295 -8.79 10.28 27.60
CA SER A 295 -7.96 10.43 26.40
C SER A 295 -6.89 9.34 26.33
N VAL A 296 -6.64 8.83 25.13
CA VAL A 296 -5.50 7.94 24.84
C VAL A 296 -4.27 8.70 24.29
N TRP A 297 -4.39 10.02 24.18
CA TRP A 297 -3.39 10.90 23.58
C TRP A 297 -2.73 11.80 24.62
N PHE A 298 -1.42 11.98 24.46
CA PHE A 298 -0.62 12.96 25.16
C PHE A 298 -1.08 14.37 24.78
N GLY A 299 -1.60 15.11 25.76
CA GLY A 299 -2.28 16.38 25.52
C GLY A 299 -1.43 17.52 24.96
N PRO A 300 -0.18 17.75 25.42
CA PRO A 300 0.60 18.92 25.01
C PRO A 300 0.82 19.08 23.51
N THR A 301 1.16 18.02 22.79
CA THR A 301 1.39 18.08 21.33
C THR A 301 0.08 18.31 20.57
N ARG A 302 -0.99 17.62 20.97
CA ARG A 302 -2.32 17.79 20.38
C ARG A 302 -2.86 19.22 20.51
N ARG A 303 -2.60 19.90 21.63
CA ARG A 303 -3.05 21.29 21.86
C ARG A 303 -2.39 22.33 20.94
N ALA A 304 -1.23 22.02 20.34
CA ALA A 304 -0.54 22.94 19.44
C ALA A 304 -1.11 22.94 18.02
N LEU A 305 -1.96 21.97 17.69
CA LEU A 305 -2.40 21.67 16.32
C LEU A 305 -3.04 22.89 15.63
N ASP A 306 -3.98 23.57 16.28
CA ASP A 306 -4.65 24.74 15.69
C ASP A 306 -3.69 25.92 15.46
N ALA A 307 -2.83 26.21 16.44
CA ALA A 307 -1.88 27.31 16.33
C ALA A 307 -0.85 27.06 15.22
N MET A 308 -0.34 25.82 15.13
CA MET A 308 0.61 25.40 14.10
C MET A 308 -0.01 25.45 12.70
N GLY A 309 -1.21 24.90 12.53
CA GLY A 309 -1.90 24.90 11.24
C GLY A 309 -2.29 26.31 10.78
N ALA A 310 -2.86 27.14 11.66
CA ALA A 310 -3.18 28.52 11.33
C ALA A 310 -1.94 29.34 10.94
N HIS A 311 -0.80 29.12 11.61
CA HIS A 311 0.45 29.79 11.23
C HIS A 311 1.01 29.28 9.90
N ALA A 312 0.92 27.97 9.62
CA ALA A 312 1.29 27.39 8.33
C ALA A 312 0.48 28.05 7.19
N HIS A 313 -0.84 28.10 7.33
CA HIS A 313 -1.75 28.73 6.36
C HIS A 313 -1.44 30.22 6.18
N SER A 314 -1.11 30.93 7.26
CA SER A 314 -0.72 32.36 7.17
C SER A 314 0.55 32.61 6.34
N ARG A 315 1.40 31.57 6.18
CA ARG A 315 2.58 31.57 5.31
C ARG A 315 2.34 30.90 3.95
N GLY A 316 1.10 30.53 3.62
CA GLY A 316 0.76 29.84 2.38
C GLY A 316 1.22 28.39 2.31
N LEU A 317 1.50 27.77 3.45
CA LEU A 317 1.92 26.37 3.56
C LEU A 317 0.71 25.46 3.85
N THR A 318 0.76 24.25 3.33
CA THR A 318 -0.14 23.16 3.73
C THR A 318 0.30 22.60 5.09
N PHE A 319 -0.65 22.21 5.92
CA PHE A 319 -0.39 21.61 7.23
C PHE A 319 -0.96 20.20 7.34
N GLY A 320 -0.10 19.23 7.64
CA GLY A 320 -0.49 17.87 7.97
C GLY A 320 -0.23 17.55 9.44
N ALA A 321 -1.07 16.72 10.03
CA ALA A 321 -0.89 16.19 11.37
C ALA A 321 -0.93 14.66 11.35
N TYR A 322 -0.11 14.02 12.18
CA TYR A 322 -0.01 12.57 12.20
C TYR A 322 0.08 11.97 13.60
N ALA A 323 -0.20 10.67 13.67
CA ALA A 323 -0.08 9.85 14.86
C ALA A 323 1.12 8.90 14.79
N TYR A 324 1.77 8.66 15.93
CA TYR A 324 2.48 7.40 16.16
C TYR A 324 1.46 6.27 16.22
N ALA A 325 1.18 5.62 15.08
CA ALA A 325 -0.02 4.80 14.93
C ALA A 325 0.02 3.56 15.83
N TYR A 326 1.11 2.80 15.79
CA TYR A 326 1.27 1.55 16.55
C TYR A 326 2.47 1.57 17.50
N ARG A 327 2.93 2.77 17.89
CA ARG A 327 4.00 2.92 18.89
C ARG A 327 3.51 3.74 20.06
N THR A 328 3.67 3.18 21.26
CA THR A 328 3.29 3.80 22.53
C THR A 328 4.49 3.80 23.48
N PHE A 329 4.50 4.70 24.46
CA PHE A 329 5.67 4.93 25.31
C PHE A 329 5.31 5.03 26.81
N GLY A 330 6.27 4.65 27.67
CA GLY A 330 6.20 4.83 29.12
C GLY A 330 5.76 3.59 29.89
N ASP A 331 5.08 3.78 31.03
CA ASP A 331 4.69 2.68 31.93
C ASP A 331 3.49 1.91 31.35
N PRO A 332 3.64 0.59 31.07
CA PRO A 332 2.56 -0.22 30.51
C PRO A 332 1.32 -0.30 31.40
N LYS A 333 1.43 -0.07 32.72
CA LYS A 333 0.28 -0.03 33.64
C LYS A 333 -0.57 1.23 33.48
N LEU A 334 0.00 2.29 32.90
CA LEU A 334 -0.67 3.57 32.65
C LEU A 334 -1.15 3.70 31.20
N LEU A 335 -0.73 2.79 30.32
CA LEU A 335 -1.18 2.74 28.94
C LEU A 335 -2.66 2.28 28.87
N PRO A 336 -3.38 2.68 27.81
CA PRO A 336 -4.68 2.10 27.53
C PRO A 336 -4.57 0.56 27.43
N PRO A 337 -5.64 -0.19 27.77
CA PRO A 337 -5.61 -1.64 27.89
C PRO A 337 -5.64 -2.35 26.52
N TYR A 338 -4.76 -1.95 25.60
CA TYR A 338 -4.60 -2.60 24.31
C TYR A 338 -3.94 -3.98 24.49
N ARG A 339 -4.16 -4.88 23.53
CA ARG A 339 -3.37 -6.09 23.30
C ARG A 339 -1.97 -5.67 22.85
N MET A 340 -1.05 -5.55 23.80
CA MET A 340 0.33 -5.12 23.52
C MET A 340 1.23 -6.28 23.11
N VAL A 341 2.21 -5.98 22.27
CA VAL A 341 3.42 -6.77 22.00
C VAL A 341 4.65 -5.93 22.36
N GLN A 342 5.63 -6.53 23.04
CA GLN A 342 6.79 -5.78 23.54
C GLN A 342 7.82 -5.58 22.42
N ALA A 343 8.19 -4.32 22.14
CA ALA A 343 9.05 -3.97 21.00
C ALA A 343 10.51 -4.42 21.13
N ASN A 344 11.05 -4.47 22.37
CA ASN A 344 12.39 -4.94 22.76
C ASN A 344 12.52 -4.98 24.30
N ASP A 345 13.45 -5.77 24.83
CA ASP A 345 13.74 -5.85 26.28
C ASP A 345 14.43 -4.59 26.85
N HIS A 346 14.87 -3.66 25.98
CA HIS A 346 15.68 -2.49 26.35
C HIS A 346 15.02 -1.14 26.04
N ALA A 347 13.78 -1.11 25.53
CA ALA A 347 13.11 0.14 25.16
C ALA A 347 11.79 0.31 25.92
N GLU A 348 11.54 1.51 26.44
CA GLU A 348 10.24 1.95 27.02
C GLU A 348 9.15 2.15 25.93
N ALA A 349 9.17 1.34 24.87
CA ALA A 349 8.25 1.40 23.76
C ALA A 349 7.46 0.09 23.64
N TYR A 350 6.13 0.23 23.58
CA TYR A 350 5.18 -0.88 23.43
C TYR A 350 4.40 -0.71 22.15
N ILE A 351 4.11 -1.82 21.48
CA ILE A 351 3.43 -1.83 20.19
C ILE A 351 2.06 -2.50 20.38
N PRO A 352 0.93 -1.83 20.12
CA PRO A 352 -0.36 -2.52 20.05
C PRO A 352 -0.33 -3.59 18.94
N SER A 353 -1.05 -4.68 19.13
CA SER A 353 -1.23 -5.69 18.08
C SER A 353 -2.04 -5.11 16.92
N LEU A 354 -1.74 -5.50 15.68
CA LEU A 354 -2.58 -5.19 14.50
C LEU A 354 -4.01 -5.77 14.61
N LEU A 355 -4.26 -6.64 15.59
CA LEU A 355 -5.57 -7.20 15.90
C LEU A 355 -6.32 -6.45 17.01
N ASP A 356 -5.71 -5.41 17.60
CA ASP A 356 -6.34 -4.63 18.64
C ASP A 356 -7.37 -3.64 18.08
N LEU A 357 -8.66 -3.99 18.22
CA LEU A 357 -9.76 -3.17 17.72
C LEU A 357 -9.91 -1.84 18.49
N GLY A 358 -9.47 -1.78 19.76
CA GLY A 358 -9.47 -0.55 20.55
C GLY A 358 -8.57 0.51 19.92
N ARG A 359 -7.36 0.11 19.51
CA ARG A 359 -6.43 1.00 18.83
C ARG A 359 -6.97 1.48 17.47
N VAL A 360 -7.59 0.58 16.70
CA VAL A 360 -8.25 0.95 15.42
C VAL A 360 -9.36 1.99 15.67
N HIS A 361 -10.19 1.78 16.69
CA HIS A 361 -11.24 2.72 17.07
C HIS A 361 -10.66 4.11 17.42
N ASP A 362 -9.59 4.15 18.22
CA ASP A 362 -8.99 5.41 18.66
C ASP A 362 -8.31 6.17 17.51
N LEU A 363 -7.63 5.45 16.61
CA LEU A 363 -7.08 6.04 15.38
C LEU A 363 -8.21 6.56 14.47
N THR A 364 -9.33 5.85 14.37
CA THR A 364 -10.51 6.30 13.62
C THR A 364 -11.09 7.59 14.20
N GLY A 365 -11.20 7.68 15.53
CA GLY A 365 -11.62 8.91 16.22
C GLY A 365 -10.69 10.09 15.96
N MET A 366 -9.38 9.84 15.97
CA MET A 366 -8.36 10.83 15.64
C MET A 366 -8.46 11.32 14.18
N VAL A 367 -8.70 10.41 13.22
CA VAL A 367 -8.91 10.79 11.82
C VAL A 367 -10.13 11.69 11.68
N ARG A 368 -11.27 11.33 12.30
CA ARG A 368 -12.49 12.18 12.28
C ARG A 368 -12.22 13.58 12.87
N GLU A 369 -11.46 13.66 13.95
CA GLU A 369 -11.09 14.94 14.57
C GLU A 369 -10.27 15.82 13.62
N MET A 370 -9.26 15.27 12.95
CA MET A 370 -8.43 16.03 12.01
C MET A 370 -9.15 16.35 10.70
N ASP A 371 -10.00 15.45 10.22
CA ASP A 371 -10.81 15.68 9.02
C ASP A 371 -11.78 16.85 9.22
N ALA A 372 -12.37 16.97 10.43
CA ALA A 372 -13.22 18.11 10.78
C ALA A 372 -12.44 19.42 11.05
N ASN A 373 -11.13 19.36 11.30
CA ASN A 373 -10.35 20.55 11.67
C ASN A 373 -9.93 21.36 10.44
N PRO A 374 -10.36 22.64 10.28
CA PRO A 374 -10.03 23.44 9.12
C PRO A 374 -8.53 23.83 9.04
N ASN A 375 -7.77 23.72 10.13
CA ASN A 375 -6.34 23.99 10.16
C ASN A 375 -5.49 22.80 9.71
N VAL A 376 -6.10 21.65 9.40
CA VAL A 376 -5.40 20.44 8.93
C VAL A 376 -5.82 20.14 7.50
N ASP A 377 -4.86 19.97 6.62
CA ASP A 377 -5.08 19.65 5.21
C ASP A 377 -4.79 18.18 4.89
N MET A 378 -3.91 17.55 5.68
CA MET A 378 -3.46 16.17 5.47
C MET A 378 -3.37 15.39 6.78
N ILE A 379 -3.69 14.10 6.72
CA ILE A 379 -3.72 13.22 7.88
C ILE A 379 -2.68 12.12 7.70
N GLY A 380 -1.89 11.83 8.73
CA GLY A 380 -0.82 10.86 8.63
C GLY A 380 -0.82 9.78 9.70
N PHE A 381 -0.18 8.67 9.36
CA PHE A 381 0.23 7.64 10.30
C PHE A 381 1.73 7.38 10.20
N ASP A 382 2.44 7.57 11.31
CA ASP A 382 3.76 7.01 11.47
C ASP A 382 3.62 5.49 11.64
N TYR A 383 4.34 4.76 10.78
CA TYR A 383 4.20 3.34 10.41
C TYR A 383 3.04 2.58 11.06
N ILE A 384 2.14 2.03 10.24
CA ILE A 384 1.18 1.01 10.71
C ILE A 384 1.85 -0.35 10.57
N ARG A 385 2.47 -0.83 11.65
CA ARG A 385 3.11 -2.15 11.71
C ARG A 385 3.27 -2.62 13.15
N ASP A 386 3.37 -3.93 13.33
CA ASP A 386 3.64 -4.61 14.60
C ASP A 386 5.14 -4.73 14.93
N GLY A 387 6.02 -4.17 14.09
CA GLY A 387 7.48 -4.25 14.25
C GLY A 387 8.01 -5.69 14.07
N ASN A 388 9.11 -6.02 14.75
CA ASN A 388 9.72 -7.36 14.71
C ASN A 388 9.22 -8.26 15.86
N VAL A 389 8.03 -7.98 16.42
CA VAL A 389 7.58 -8.57 17.70
C VAL A 389 6.11 -9.01 17.69
N GLY A 390 5.40 -8.86 16.56
CA GLY A 390 3.96 -9.15 16.41
C GLY A 390 3.56 -10.62 16.39
N PHE A 391 4.39 -11.53 16.89
CA PHE A 391 4.18 -12.98 16.77
C PHE A 391 2.95 -13.51 17.50
N ALA A 392 2.41 -12.75 18.46
CA ALA A 392 1.17 -13.09 19.17
C ALA A 392 -0.04 -13.32 18.25
N ALA A 393 0.02 -12.89 16.99
CA ALA A 393 -1.02 -13.11 15.98
C ALA A 393 -0.83 -14.40 15.14
N VAL A 394 0.04 -15.31 15.58
CA VAL A 394 0.39 -16.54 14.84
C VAL A 394 -0.80 -17.46 14.60
N ASN A 395 -1.76 -17.54 15.52
CA ASN A 395 -2.92 -18.42 15.36
C ASN A 395 -3.81 -17.92 14.21
N GLU A 396 -4.09 -16.62 14.19
CA GLU A 396 -4.87 -15.96 13.14
C GLU A 396 -4.18 -16.12 11.76
N PHE A 397 -2.84 -16.03 11.72
CA PHE A 397 -2.06 -16.34 10.53
C PHE A 397 -2.18 -17.80 10.09
N VAL A 398 -2.03 -18.76 11.00
CA VAL A 398 -2.11 -20.19 10.68
C VAL A 398 -3.50 -20.56 10.16
N ASP A 399 -4.55 -20.01 10.77
CA ASP A 399 -5.93 -20.24 10.37
C ASP A 399 -6.23 -19.69 8.97
N GLU A 400 -5.73 -18.48 8.65
CA GLU A 400 -5.98 -17.83 7.36
C GLU A 400 -5.09 -18.35 6.22
N MET A 401 -3.80 -18.58 6.50
CA MET A 401 -2.78 -18.86 5.48
C MET A 401 -2.43 -20.35 5.35
N ARG A 402 -2.78 -21.16 6.35
CA ARG A 402 -2.54 -22.62 6.39
C ARG A 402 -1.08 -23.00 6.04
N PRO A 403 -0.06 -22.46 6.73
CA PRO A 403 1.32 -22.94 6.58
C PRO A 403 1.47 -24.39 7.07
N ASP A 404 2.55 -25.06 6.67
CA ASP A 404 2.91 -26.36 7.22
C ASP A 404 3.36 -26.20 8.68
N VAL A 405 2.47 -26.59 9.60
CA VAL A 405 2.70 -26.57 11.05
C VAL A 405 3.08 -27.96 11.57
N PRO A 406 3.73 -28.06 12.75
CA PRO A 406 4.01 -29.32 13.43
C PRO A 406 2.73 -30.14 13.66
N GLU A 407 2.86 -31.47 13.70
CA GLU A 407 1.71 -32.38 13.91
C GLU A 407 1.00 -32.12 15.25
N ASP A 408 1.77 -31.72 16.27
CA ASP A 408 1.31 -31.39 17.62
C ASP A 408 0.93 -29.90 17.78
N TRP A 409 0.74 -29.14 16.69
CA TRP A 409 0.45 -27.70 16.73
C TRP A 409 -0.64 -27.30 17.74
N ASN A 410 -1.71 -28.09 17.80
CA ASN A 410 -2.86 -27.84 18.68
C ASN A 410 -2.54 -28.09 20.16
N GLU A 411 -1.48 -28.84 20.46
CA GLU A 411 -1.00 -29.14 21.81
C GLU A 411 0.03 -28.10 22.29
N LEU A 412 0.69 -27.39 21.37
CA LEU A 412 1.66 -26.34 21.71
C LEU A 412 1.01 -25.18 22.47
N GLY A 413 1.73 -24.67 23.47
CA GLY A 413 1.37 -23.44 24.18
C GLY A 413 1.55 -22.18 23.32
N ALA A 414 1.01 -21.04 23.78
CA ALA A 414 1.11 -19.78 23.05
C ALA A 414 2.56 -19.36 22.79
N GLU A 415 3.43 -19.46 23.80
CA GLU A 415 4.84 -19.10 23.69
C GLU A 415 5.59 -19.96 22.66
N ASP A 416 5.31 -21.27 22.63
CA ASP A 416 5.92 -22.20 21.66
C ASP A 416 5.47 -21.89 20.22
N ARG A 417 4.20 -21.53 20.03
CA ARG A 417 3.67 -21.11 18.72
C ARG A 417 4.28 -19.79 18.24
N GLU A 418 4.49 -18.84 19.16
CA GLU A 418 5.18 -17.58 18.85
C GLU A 418 6.67 -17.82 18.51
N ALA A 419 7.33 -18.70 19.25
CA ALA A 419 8.71 -19.10 18.97
C ALA A 419 8.82 -19.77 17.59
N TRP A 420 7.86 -20.62 17.24
CA TRP A 420 7.79 -21.31 15.94
C TRP A 420 7.76 -20.34 14.75
N ILE A 421 6.92 -19.30 14.80
CA ILE A 421 6.85 -18.32 13.71
C ILE A 421 8.05 -17.38 13.72
N ARG A 422 8.57 -17.02 14.89
CA ARG A 422 9.78 -16.20 15.02
C ARG A 422 10.98 -16.86 14.35
N GLU A 423 11.17 -18.16 14.56
CA GLU A 423 12.25 -18.92 13.92
C GLU A 423 12.06 -19.01 12.40
N ARG A 424 10.85 -19.32 11.93
CA ARG A 424 10.57 -19.50 10.49
C ARG A 424 10.59 -18.20 9.69
N SER A 425 10.09 -17.11 10.27
CA SER A 425 10.12 -15.79 9.64
C SER A 425 11.55 -15.23 9.52
N ALA A 426 12.49 -15.68 10.37
CA ALA A 426 13.90 -15.33 10.23
C ALA A 426 14.58 -15.95 8.99
N ALA A 427 13.97 -16.96 8.36
CA ALA A 427 14.41 -17.52 7.07
C ALA A 427 13.58 -16.93 5.92
N TRP A 428 13.96 -15.73 5.47
CA TRP A 428 13.11 -14.81 4.67
C TRP A 428 12.63 -15.40 3.33
N SER A 429 13.38 -16.34 2.76
CA SER A 429 13.02 -17.00 1.50
C SER A 429 12.09 -18.21 1.64
N SER A 430 11.77 -18.62 2.88
CA SER A 430 10.87 -19.74 3.14
C SER A 430 9.43 -19.41 2.74
N GLU A 431 8.65 -20.44 2.45
CA GLU A 431 7.20 -20.30 2.22
C GLU A 431 6.52 -19.61 3.40
N THR A 432 6.76 -20.08 4.63
CA THR A 432 6.14 -19.53 5.84
C THR A 432 6.51 -18.05 6.04
N ALA A 433 7.77 -17.66 5.82
CA ALA A 433 8.18 -16.27 5.94
C ALA A 433 7.45 -15.36 4.93
N ARG A 434 7.38 -15.77 3.66
CA ARG A 434 6.68 -15.00 2.63
C ARG A 434 5.18 -14.88 2.91
N LEU A 435 4.53 -15.96 3.35
CA LEU A 435 3.12 -15.93 3.76
C LEU A 435 2.92 -15.01 4.97
N TRP A 436 3.83 -15.03 5.94
CA TRP A 436 3.77 -14.20 7.14
C TRP A 436 3.89 -12.72 6.81
N ASP A 437 4.88 -12.33 6.00
CA ASP A 437 5.08 -10.96 5.57
C ASP A 437 3.90 -10.44 4.74
N TRP A 438 3.40 -11.26 3.81
CA TRP A 438 2.18 -10.95 3.06
C TRP A 438 0.97 -10.79 3.97
N TRP A 439 0.77 -11.70 4.92
CA TRP A 439 -0.35 -11.65 5.85
C TRP A 439 -0.31 -10.38 6.68
N ARG A 440 0.87 -9.98 7.20
CA ARG A 440 1.03 -8.71 7.91
C ARG A 440 0.74 -7.49 7.03
N ALA A 441 1.24 -7.46 5.79
CA ALA A 441 0.93 -6.39 4.83
C ALA A 441 -0.58 -6.26 4.57
N ARG A 442 -1.25 -7.39 4.37
CA ARG A 442 -2.71 -7.45 4.29
C ARG A 442 -3.37 -6.90 5.55
N ARG A 443 -2.96 -7.33 6.75
CA ARG A 443 -3.55 -6.87 8.01
C ARG A 443 -3.43 -5.35 8.17
N THR A 444 -2.28 -4.79 7.84
CA THR A 444 -2.04 -3.35 7.84
C THR A 444 -2.99 -2.61 6.89
N ALA A 445 -3.16 -3.12 5.66
CA ALA A 445 -4.08 -2.53 4.69
C ALA A 445 -5.55 -2.63 5.11
N LEU A 446 -5.97 -3.73 5.74
CA LEU A 446 -7.31 -3.88 6.29
C LEU A 446 -7.58 -2.88 7.42
N VAL A 447 -6.61 -2.66 8.32
CA VAL A 447 -6.69 -1.62 9.36
C VAL A 447 -6.88 -0.24 8.73
N LEU A 448 -6.09 0.11 7.72
CA LEU A 448 -6.22 1.38 7.00
C LEU A 448 -7.59 1.53 6.33
N ARG A 449 -8.05 0.49 5.63
CA ARG A 449 -9.36 0.43 4.98
C ARG A 449 -10.48 0.64 6.00
N ASP A 450 -10.43 -0.04 7.14
CA ASP A 450 -11.44 0.08 8.19
C ASP A 450 -11.44 1.48 8.80
N ILE A 451 -10.27 2.04 9.11
CA ILE A 451 -10.14 3.42 9.59
C ILE A 451 -10.75 4.42 8.59
N LEU A 452 -10.39 4.32 7.30
CA LEU A 452 -10.86 5.24 6.27
C LEU A 452 -12.36 5.11 6.02
N ARG A 453 -12.87 3.88 5.92
CA ARG A 453 -14.31 3.60 5.74
C ARG A 453 -15.10 4.14 6.92
N ASP A 454 -14.68 3.83 8.13
CA ASP A 454 -15.46 4.13 9.33
C ASP A 454 -15.33 5.61 9.72
N SER A 455 -14.19 6.25 9.44
CA SER A 455 -14.02 7.70 9.65
C SER A 455 -14.79 8.55 8.64
N GLY A 456 -14.98 8.05 7.41
CA GLY A 456 -15.52 8.86 6.31
C GLY A 456 -14.55 9.93 5.81
N CYS A 457 -13.25 9.75 6.04
CA CYS A 457 -12.20 10.74 5.75
C CYS A 457 -12.19 11.21 4.29
N GLU A 458 -12.37 12.50 4.08
CA GLU A 458 -12.28 13.13 2.77
C GLU A 458 -10.88 13.67 2.47
N LYS A 459 -10.15 14.13 3.50
CA LYS A 459 -8.79 14.64 3.31
C LYS A 459 -7.78 13.58 2.88
N PRO A 460 -6.69 13.95 2.19
CA PRO A 460 -5.61 13.04 1.86
C PRO A 460 -4.98 12.41 3.10
N LEU A 461 -5.02 11.09 3.17
CA LEU A 461 -4.33 10.30 4.20
C LEU A 461 -3.01 9.76 3.68
N TRP A 462 -1.94 9.85 4.46
CA TRP A 462 -0.62 9.31 4.13
C TRP A 462 -0.09 8.36 5.22
N THR A 463 0.85 7.49 4.86
CA THR A 463 1.56 6.62 5.82
C THR A 463 3.01 6.44 5.42
N PHE A 464 3.89 6.13 6.37
CA PHE A 464 5.27 5.74 6.07
C PHE A 464 5.40 4.26 5.68
N THR A 465 6.27 4.01 4.71
CA THR A 465 6.74 2.68 4.32
C THR A 465 8.27 2.62 4.40
N LEU A 466 8.82 1.57 4.99
CA LEU A 466 10.28 1.37 5.00
C LEU A 466 10.74 0.88 3.63
N SER A 467 11.85 1.44 3.13
CA SER A 467 12.22 1.26 1.72
C SER A 467 12.79 -0.10 1.33
N TRP A 468 13.14 -0.96 2.30
CA TRP A 468 13.72 -2.27 2.04
C TRP A 468 12.65 -3.25 1.54
N LEU A 469 12.91 -3.89 0.38
CA LEU A 469 11.95 -4.78 -0.30
C LEU A 469 10.55 -4.17 -0.37
N HIS A 470 10.46 -2.88 -0.71
CA HIS A 470 9.19 -2.14 -0.81
C HIS A 470 8.33 -2.18 0.46
N GLY A 471 8.94 -2.37 1.63
CA GLY A 471 8.25 -2.49 2.91
C GLY A 471 7.81 -3.90 3.29
N GLN A 472 7.95 -4.88 2.39
CA GLN A 472 7.40 -6.22 2.55
C GLN A 472 7.96 -6.95 3.78
N GLN A 473 9.27 -6.84 4.04
CA GLN A 473 9.89 -7.44 5.24
C GLN A 473 9.31 -6.91 6.57
N HIS A 474 8.63 -5.76 6.51
CA HIS A 474 8.03 -5.10 7.66
C HIS A 474 6.50 -5.24 7.68
N GLY A 475 5.93 -6.10 6.84
CA GLY A 475 4.48 -6.27 6.75
C GLY A 475 3.79 -5.02 6.20
N GLN A 476 4.38 -4.41 5.18
CA GLN A 476 3.84 -3.24 4.47
C GLN A 476 3.85 -3.52 2.97
N ASP A 477 2.88 -2.98 2.24
CA ASP A 477 2.85 -3.08 0.79
C ASP A 477 2.15 -1.83 0.19
N PRO A 478 2.87 -1.03 -0.62
CA PRO A 478 2.36 0.21 -1.20
C PRO A 478 1.10 0.03 -2.07
N TYR A 479 0.98 -1.11 -2.77
CA TYR A 479 -0.20 -1.41 -3.56
C TYR A 479 -1.42 -1.66 -2.70
N MET A 480 -1.26 -2.45 -1.65
CA MET A 480 -2.32 -2.68 -0.68
C MET A 480 -2.72 -1.38 0.05
N PHE A 481 -1.78 -0.48 0.32
CA PHE A 481 -2.07 0.84 0.90
C PHE A 481 -2.89 1.72 -0.04
N THR A 482 -2.50 1.77 -1.31
CA THR A 482 -3.26 2.50 -2.35
C THR A 482 -4.68 1.94 -2.48
N ASP A 483 -4.82 0.62 -2.54
CA ASP A 483 -6.12 -0.06 -2.60
C ASP A 483 -6.98 0.17 -1.35
N ALA A 484 -6.35 0.27 -0.17
CA ALA A 484 -7.04 0.62 1.07
C ALA A 484 -7.54 2.07 1.07
N GLY A 485 -6.94 2.96 0.27
CA GLY A 485 -7.33 4.36 0.10
C GLY A 485 -6.33 5.38 0.60
N VAL A 486 -5.09 4.97 0.88
CA VAL A 486 -3.99 5.89 1.17
C VAL A 486 -3.75 6.78 -0.06
N ALA A 487 -3.72 8.09 0.17
CA ALA A 487 -3.49 9.09 -0.87
C ALA A 487 -2.01 9.26 -1.21
N ILE A 488 -1.11 9.10 -0.23
CA ILE A 488 0.35 9.20 -0.43
C ILE A 488 1.06 8.13 0.40
N ASP A 489 1.93 7.37 -0.24
CA ASP A 489 2.86 6.47 0.46
C ASP A 489 4.24 7.12 0.56
N ALA A 490 4.70 7.31 1.81
CA ALA A 490 5.91 8.02 2.15
C ALA A 490 7.06 7.04 2.43
N VAL A 491 7.91 6.84 1.43
CA VAL A 491 9.00 5.86 1.48
C VAL A 491 10.22 6.43 2.20
N MET A 492 10.64 5.75 3.25
CA MET A 492 11.70 6.16 4.17
C MET A 492 13.05 5.51 3.87
N LEU A 493 14.08 6.33 3.60
CA LEU A 493 15.41 5.90 3.13
C LEU A 493 16.51 5.85 4.23
N TYR A 494 16.17 5.64 5.51
CA TYR A 494 17.16 5.52 6.59
C TYR A 494 17.05 4.17 7.33
N GLU A 495 17.92 3.93 8.34
CA GLU A 495 18.10 2.65 9.07
C GLU A 495 18.90 1.56 8.35
N TYR A 496 19.87 1.95 7.52
CA TYR A 496 20.87 1.02 7.02
C TYR A 496 22.05 0.90 7.99
N ASN A 497 22.48 -0.32 8.27
CA ASN A 497 23.62 -0.59 9.14
C ASN A 497 24.97 -0.48 8.41
N SER A 498 24.95 -0.35 7.07
CA SER A 498 26.17 -0.11 6.29
C SER A 498 25.87 0.55 4.95
N GLN A 499 26.90 1.20 4.40
CA GLN A 499 26.90 1.68 3.01
C GLN A 499 26.63 0.55 2.02
N ARG A 500 27.18 -0.65 2.25
CA ARG A 500 26.89 -1.86 1.45
C ARG A 500 25.42 -2.24 1.48
N GLN A 501 24.74 -2.06 2.62
CA GLN A 501 23.32 -2.33 2.76
C GLN A 501 22.48 -1.30 1.98
N PHE A 502 22.84 -0.01 2.05
CA PHE A 502 22.24 1.01 1.19
C PHE A 502 22.48 0.68 -0.30
N ASP A 503 23.72 0.39 -0.68
CA ASP A 503 24.12 0.01 -2.04
C ASP A 503 23.62 -1.38 -2.45
N ALA A 504 22.97 -2.14 -1.57
CA ALA A 504 22.23 -3.38 -1.87
C ALA A 504 20.73 -3.11 -2.06
N VAL A 505 20.19 -2.09 -1.39
CA VAL A 505 18.82 -1.59 -1.59
C VAL A 505 18.72 -0.78 -2.87
N VAL A 506 19.78 -0.08 -3.27
CA VAL A 506 19.85 0.62 -4.56
C VAL A 506 19.77 -0.36 -5.76
N PRO A 507 20.29 -1.59 -5.68
CA PRO A 507 19.95 -2.73 -6.55
C PRO A 507 18.58 -3.37 -6.29
N GLY A 508 18.03 -3.34 -5.08
CA GLY A 508 16.57 -3.49 -4.87
C GLY A 508 15.75 -2.34 -5.49
N ILE A 509 16.43 -1.33 -6.01
CA ILE A 509 15.94 -0.27 -6.89
C ILE A 509 16.45 -0.47 -8.35
N ARG A 510 17.40 -1.38 -8.64
CA ARG A 510 17.99 -1.59 -10.00
C ARG A 510 17.97 -3.00 -10.60
N LYS A 511 17.66 -4.07 -9.87
CA LYS A 511 17.43 -5.48 -10.28
C LYS A 511 17.71 -6.46 -9.13
N THR A 512 16.70 -7.22 -8.75
CA THR A 512 16.83 -8.68 -8.60
C THR A 512 15.71 -9.34 -9.40
N LYS A 513 16.04 -10.41 -10.14
CA LYS A 513 15.15 -11.07 -11.11
C LYS A 513 13.93 -11.77 -10.48
N GLN A 514 13.75 -11.68 -9.17
CA GLN A 514 12.63 -12.31 -8.46
C GLN A 514 11.93 -11.38 -7.46
N GLU A 515 12.47 -10.19 -7.13
CA GLU A 515 11.93 -9.30 -6.08
C GLU A 515 11.85 -7.81 -6.48
N GLY A 516 12.18 -7.48 -7.74
CA GLY A 516 11.84 -6.20 -8.38
C GLY A 516 12.63 -4.96 -7.91
N SER A 517 12.87 -4.02 -8.82
CA SER A 517 13.25 -2.65 -8.46
C SER A 517 12.02 -1.84 -8.01
N TRP A 518 12.16 -0.73 -7.29
CA TRP A 518 11.06 0.23 -7.12
C TRP A 518 10.46 0.70 -8.45
N SER A 519 11.28 0.82 -9.50
CA SER A 519 10.81 1.13 -10.86
C SER A 519 9.87 0.06 -11.42
N VAL A 520 10.34 -1.19 -11.51
CA VAL A 520 9.55 -2.34 -11.99
C VAL A 520 8.34 -2.57 -11.12
N TYR A 521 8.48 -2.40 -9.81
CA TYR A 521 7.35 -2.50 -8.90
C TYR A 521 6.31 -1.44 -9.29
N SER A 522 6.66 -0.15 -9.38
CA SER A 522 5.73 0.95 -9.71
C SER A 522 5.15 0.93 -11.14
N GLU A 523 5.73 0.19 -12.08
CA GLU A 523 5.20 0.04 -13.45
C GLU A 523 3.84 -0.65 -13.50
N ALA A 524 3.60 -1.60 -12.59
CA ALA A 524 2.43 -2.47 -12.65
C ALA A 524 1.13 -1.77 -12.27
N SER A 525 1.18 -0.68 -11.51
CA SER A 525 0.01 0.10 -11.12
C SER A 525 0.42 1.50 -10.63
N PRO A 526 -0.36 2.54 -10.97
CA PRO A 526 -0.05 3.90 -10.57
C PRO A 526 -0.15 4.06 -9.05
N MET A 527 0.72 4.88 -8.47
CA MET A 527 0.74 5.18 -7.03
C MET A 527 1.32 6.58 -6.78
N ASN A 528 0.96 7.18 -5.65
CA ASN A 528 1.54 8.45 -5.22
C ASN A 528 2.68 8.21 -4.23
N LEU A 529 3.87 8.00 -4.77
CA LEU A 529 5.09 7.84 -3.98
C LEU A 529 5.76 9.18 -3.69
N ILE A 530 6.17 9.35 -2.42
CA ILE A 530 7.16 10.35 -2.04
C ILE A 530 8.35 9.68 -1.36
N PHE A 531 9.54 10.22 -1.59
CA PHE A 531 10.76 9.70 -0.97
C PHE A 531 11.30 10.66 0.07
N GLY A 532 11.72 10.12 1.21
CA GLY A 532 12.26 10.93 2.28
C GLY A 532 13.40 10.27 3.01
N ASN A 533 14.14 11.13 3.70
CA ASN A 533 15.32 10.75 4.43
C ASN A 533 15.41 11.58 5.71
N GLN A 534 16.04 11.02 6.74
CA GLN A 534 16.13 11.61 8.07
C GLN A 534 17.39 12.45 8.24
N ILE A 535 17.26 13.61 8.89
CA ILE A 535 18.42 14.42 9.27
C ILE A 535 19.12 13.75 10.45
N ASP A 536 20.12 12.89 10.19
CA ASP A 536 20.83 12.21 11.26
C ASP A 536 22.18 11.65 10.79
N PHE A 537 23.27 12.06 11.42
CA PHE A 537 24.61 11.62 11.10
C PHE A 537 24.84 10.11 11.36
N TYR A 538 24.28 9.58 12.44
CA TYR A 538 24.37 8.16 12.78
C TYR A 538 23.55 7.29 11.83
N SER A 539 22.34 7.73 11.44
CA SER A 539 21.54 7.05 10.39
C SER A 539 22.21 7.11 9.01
N HIS A 540 23.21 7.98 8.85
CA HIS A 540 24.12 8.06 7.71
C HIS A 540 25.49 7.42 8.01
N GLN A 541 25.53 6.45 8.94
CA GLN A 541 26.68 5.62 9.29
C GLN A 541 27.94 6.40 9.70
N GLY A 542 27.76 7.65 10.16
CA GLY A 542 28.86 8.53 10.52
C GLY A 542 29.77 8.89 9.33
N ILE A 543 29.27 8.84 8.10
CA ILE A 543 30.05 9.08 6.89
C ILE A 543 30.52 10.54 6.84
N THR A 544 31.81 10.74 6.58
CA THR A 544 32.42 12.07 6.41
C THR A 544 32.94 12.34 4.99
N SER A 545 33.02 11.31 4.15
CA SER A 545 33.42 11.38 2.75
C SER A 545 32.57 10.42 1.89
N PRO A 546 31.72 10.93 0.98
CA PRO A 546 31.37 12.34 0.82
C PRO A 546 30.71 12.89 2.11
N PRO A 547 30.62 14.22 2.29
CA PRO A 547 29.96 14.81 3.46
C PRO A 547 28.55 14.24 3.71
N ALA A 548 28.16 13.99 4.95
CA ALA A 548 26.87 13.36 5.27
C ALA A 548 25.64 14.09 4.67
N PRO A 549 25.55 15.44 4.67
CA PRO A 549 24.47 16.16 3.97
C PRO A 549 24.47 15.91 2.45
N GLN A 550 25.65 15.74 1.84
CA GLN A 550 25.74 15.36 0.44
C GLN A 550 25.22 13.93 0.23
N ARG A 551 25.64 12.99 1.08
CA ARG A 551 25.12 11.62 1.01
C ARG A 551 23.61 11.60 1.15
N TYR A 552 23.06 12.36 2.10
CA TYR A 552 21.62 12.53 2.32
C TYR A 552 20.87 12.95 1.05
N TYR A 553 21.37 13.97 0.34
CA TYR A 553 20.82 14.43 -0.93
C TYR A 553 20.95 13.38 -2.04
N GLU A 554 22.12 12.73 -2.17
CA GLU A 554 22.37 11.69 -3.17
C GLU A 554 21.39 10.51 -3.03
N ARG A 555 21.06 10.10 -1.79
CA ARG A 555 20.07 9.04 -1.54
C ARG A 555 18.69 9.43 -2.09
N LEU A 556 18.24 10.65 -1.81
CA LEU A 556 16.96 11.16 -2.29
C LEU A 556 16.94 11.25 -3.82
N LEU A 557 18.00 11.83 -4.42
CA LEU A 557 18.09 11.98 -5.88
C LEU A 557 18.08 10.62 -6.58
N THR A 558 18.84 9.65 -6.06
CA THR A 558 18.87 8.29 -6.62
C THR A 558 17.48 7.65 -6.57
N ALA A 559 16.78 7.73 -5.43
CA ALA A 559 15.45 7.16 -5.31
C ALA A 559 14.44 7.79 -6.28
N MET A 560 14.45 9.12 -6.42
CA MET A 560 13.57 9.83 -7.35
C MET A 560 13.82 9.42 -8.81
N GLN A 561 15.08 9.41 -9.24
CA GLN A 561 15.46 9.12 -10.64
C GLN A 561 15.06 7.72 -11.08
N GLU A 562 15.07 6.76 -10.16
CA GLU A 562 14.76 5.37 -10.49
C GLU A 562 13.26 5.18 -10.75
N THR A 563 12.39 5.90 -10.04
CA THR A 563 10.93 5.88 -10.31
C THR A 563 10.50 6.74 -11.50
N ASP A 564 11.30 7.75 -11.87
CA ASP A 564 10.96 8.77 -12.88
C ASP A 564 10.61 8.20 -14.26
N HIS A 565 11.21 7.06 -14.63
CA HIS A 565 11.04 6.46 -15.95
C HIS A 565 9.59 6.12 -16.32
N HIS A 566 8.73 5.90 -15.33
CA HIS A 566 7.32 5.50 -15.52
C HIS A 566 6.36 6.51 -14.92
N GLN A 567 6.68 7.00 -13.72
CA GLN A 567 5.91 8.04 -13.05
C GLN A 567 6.85 8.83 -12.13
N PRO A 568 7.08 10.14 -12.38
CA PRO A 568 7.81 10.98 -11.44
C PRO A 568 7.17 10.91 -10.04
N PRO A 569 7.97 10.82 -8.97
CA PRO A 569 7.44 10.86 -7.61
C PRO A 569 6.68 12.17 -7.40
N VAL A 570 5.58 12.11 -6.63
CA VAL A 570 4.73 13.29 -6.42
C VAL A 570 5.35 14.30 -5.46
N GLY A 571 6.44 13.93 -4.78
CA GLY A 571 7.14 14.79 -3.83
C GLY A 571 8.36 14.14 -3.17
N VAL A 572 8.99 14.92 -2.31
CA VAL A 572 10.04 14.47 -1.38
C VAL A 572 9.79 15.02 0.01
N PHE A 573 10.35 14.36 1.01
CA PHE A 573 10.27 14.86 2.38
C PHE A 573 11.58 14.82 3.16
N CYS A 574 11.79 15.84 3.97
CA CYS A 574 12.89 15.91 4.93
C CYS A 574 12.37 15.53 6.31
N HIS A 575 12.76 14.36 6.78
CA HIS A 575 12.25 13.82 8.03
C HIS A 575 13.03 14.34 9.25
N ASP A 576 12.27 14.79 10.24
CA ASP A 576 12.67 15.23 11.56
C ASP A 576 13.60 16.46 11.59
N VAL A 577 13.01 17.63 11.28
CA VAL A 577 13.71 18.92 11.33
C VAL A 577 14.28 19.26 12.71
N MET A 578 13.75 18.66 13.79
CA MET A 578 14.31 18.91 15.12
C MET A 578 15.75 18.46 15.23
N ARG A 579 16.18 17.44 14.48
CA ARG A 579 17.60 17.05 14.47
C ARG A 579 18.50 18.13 13.88
N ALA A 580 18.02 18.90 12.90
CA ALA A 580 18.75 20.07 12.42
C ALA A 580 18.90 21.15 13.52
N ILE A 581 17.91 21.26 14.41
CA ILE A 581 17.80 22.31 15.43
C ILE A 581 18.56 21.92 16.72
N SER A 582 18.30 20.72 17.24
CA SER A 582 18.75 20.25 18.56
C SER A 582 19.96 19.31 18.50
N GLY A 583 20.41 18.88 17.33
CA GLY A 583 21.62 18.07 17.15
C GLY A 583 21.38 16.68 16.57
N ARG A 584 22.41 15.81 16.63
CA ARG A 584 22.56 14.57 15.81
C ARG A 584 23.01 14.82 14.37
N THR A 585 23.48 16.04 14.06
CA THR A 585 24.01 16.42 12.76
C THR A 585 25.48 16.04 12.54
N GLY A 586 26.13 15.44 13.54
CA GLY A 586 27.56 15.10 13.49
C GLY A 586 28.44 16.35 13.40
N PRO A 587 29.53 16.33 12.60
CA PRO A 587 30.39 17.49 12.42
C PRO A 587 29.76 18.58 11.54
N TYR A 588 28.58 18.36 10.97
CA TYR A 588 27.89 19.29 10.07
C TYR A 588 26.89 20.18 10.83
N ALA A 589 26.61 21.37 10.33
CA ALA A 589 25.56 22.23 10.88
C ALA A 589 24.18 21.83 10.35
N GLY A 590 23.12 22.02 11.14
CA GLY A 590 21.75 21.76 10.70
C GLY A 590 21.36 22.49 9.41
N ARG A 591 21.91 23.70 9.20
CA ARG A 591 21.74 24.46 7.96
C ARG A 591 22.25 23.73 6.72
N GLU A 592 23.37 23.00 6.81
CA GLU A 592 23.90 22.22 5.67
C GLU A 592 22.95 21.09 5.29
N TRP A 593 22.39 20.38 6.28
CA TRP A 593 21.36 19.36 6.06
C TRP A 593 20.10 19.96 5.44
N ALA A 594 19.69 21.15 5.91
CA ALA A 594 18.52 21.83 5.38
C ALA A 594 18.68 22.27 3.92
N LEU A 595 19.84 22.82 3.56
CA LEU A 595 20.16 23.21 2.18
C LEU A 595 20.25 21.99 1.25
N ALA A 596 20.79 20.87 1.74
CA ALA A 596 20.79 19.60 0.99
C ALA A 596 19.36 19.09 0.74
N GLY A 597 18.47 19.19 1.74
CA GLY A 597 17.04 18.90 1.58
C GLY A 597 16.34 19.84 0.60
N ALA A 598 16.60 21.15 0.69
CA ALA A 598 16.04 22.15 -0.22
C ALA A 598 16.46 21.91 -1.69
N ALA A 599 17.70 21.47 -1.91
CA ALA A 599 18.17 21.08 -3.22
C ALA A 599 17.47 19.81 -3.72
N ALA A 600 17.20 18.82 -2.86
CA ALA A 600 16.41 17.65 -3.25
C ALA A 600 14.97 18.04 -3.65
N MET A 601 14.33 18.94 -2.89
CA MET A 601 13.02 19.50 -3.25
C MET A 601 13.05 20.22 -4.60
N THR A 602 14.12 20.97 -4.87
CA THR A 602 14.33 21.63 -6.17
C THR A 602 14.38 20.62 -7.30
N ARG A 603 15.14 19.52 -7.16
CA ARG A 603 15.19 18.45 -8.17
C ARG A 603 13.84 17.78 -8.38
N CYS A 604 13.10 17.48 -7.30
CA CYS A 604 11.75 16.92 -7.41
C CYS A 604 10.79 17.83 -8.19
N ARG A 605 10.90 19.15 -7.98
CA ARG A 605 10.10 20.15 -8.68
C ARG A 605 10.51 20.30 -10.15
N GLU A 606 11.80 20.18 -10.47
CA GLU A 606 12.27 20.14 -11.85
C GLU A 606 11.66 18.95 -12.61
N MET A 607 11.66 17.75 -12.00
CA MET A 607 11.08 16.53 -12.57
C MET A 607 9.57 16.63 -12.79
N ASN A 608 8.88 17.45 -11.99
CA ASN A 608 7.44 17.67 -12.08
C ASN A 608 7.06 18.99 -12.75
N SER A 609 8.00 19.68 -13.41
CA SER A 609 7.78 20.97 -14.07
C SER A 609 7.06 22.00 -13.17
N ARG A 610 7.47 22.06 -11.90
CA ARG A 610 6.95 23.02 -10.90
C ARG A 610 7.88 24.22 -10.69
N VAL A 611 9.06 24.20 -11.32
CA VAL A 611 10.01 25.31 -11.34
C VAL A 611 10.44 25.61 -12.78
N PRO A 612 10.68 26.89 -13.12
CA PRO A 612 10.84 27.34 -14.50
C PRO A 612 12.10 26.84 -15.21
N ALA A 613 13.11 26.44 -14.44
CA ALA A 613 14.42 26.10 -14.95
C ALA A 613 15.09 25.01 -14.13
N ARG A 614 15.97 24.24 -14.80
CA ARG A 614 16.99 23.44 -14.16
C ARG A 614 18.09 24.36 -13.60
N VAL A 615 18.44 24.16 -12.34
CA VAL A 615 19.44 24.98 -11.64
C VAL A 615 20.70 24.17 -11.34
N GLU A 616 21.86 24.72 -11.68
CA GLU A 616 23.18 24.11 -11.45
C GLU A 616 24.15 25.14 -10.87
N LEU A 617 25.03 24.71 -9.96
CA LEU A 617 26.08 25.55 -9.40
C LEU A 617 27.43 25.07 -9.93
N LEU A 618 28.11 25.94 -10.67
CA LEU A 618 29.40 25.68 -11.29
C LEU A 618 30.48 26.47 -10.56
N LEU A 619 31.58 25.82 -10.20
CA LEU A 619 32.74 26.45 -9.59
C LEU A 619 33.94 26.45 -10.54
N PRO A 620 34.84 27.44 -10.43
CA PRO A 620 36.06 27.49 -11.23
C PRO A 620 37.08 26.49 -10.68
N GLY A 621 37.46 25.50 -11.49
CA GLY A 621 38.54 24.55 -11.16
C GLY A 621 38.21 23.53 -10.07
N SER A 622 39.14 22.59 -9.84
CA SER A 622 38.99 21.45 -8.90
C SER A 622 39.97 21.47 -7.73
N ASP A 623 40.88 22.45 -7.67
CA ASP A 623 42.11 22.36 -6.85
C ASP A 623 41.91 22.87 -5.40
N GLY A 624 40.66 23.07 -5.01
CA GLY A 624 40.28 23.64 -3.72
C GLY A 624 40.51 25.15 -3.62
N PHE A 625 40.08 25.75 -2.52
CA PHE A 625 40.13 27.20 -2.29
C PHE A 625 40.83 27.52 -0.97
N ALA A 626 41.65 28.57 -0.95
CA ALA A 626 42.36 28.97 0.25
C ALA A 626 41.43 29.59 1.30
N ILE A 627 41.66 29.31 2.58
CA ILE A 627 41.04 30.07 3.67
C ILE A 627 41.42 31.56 3.54
N GLY A 628 40.43 32.44 3.71
CA GLY A 628 40.55 33.88 3.55
C GLY A 628 40.35 34.39 2.12
N SER A 629 39.95 33.51 1.18
CA SER A 629 39.73 33.87 -0.23
C SER A 629 38.24 34.00 -0.59
N SER A 630 37.97 34.75 -1.67
CA SER A 630 36.64 34.79 -2.30
C SER A 630 36.56 33.76 -3.43
N VAL A 631 35.47 33.00 -3.47
CA VAL A 631 35.14 32.04 -4.51
C VAL A 631 34.06 32.64 -5.40
N ARG A 632 34.34 32.76 -6.70
CA ARG A 632 33.35 33.19 -7.69
C ARG A 632 32.89 32.00 -8.51
N GLY A 633 31.65 31.59 -8.32
CA GLY A 633 31.00 30.57 -9.12
C GLY A 633 29.92 31.15 -10.03
N THR A 634 29.24 30.26 -10.73
CA THR A 634 28.14 30.59 -11.63
C THR A 634 26.93 29.71 -11.31
N VAL A 635 25.78 30.32 -11.07
CA VAL A 635 24.49 29.63 -11.05
C VAL A 635 23.97 29.61 -12.49
N LYS A 636 23.98 28.42 -13.09
CA LYS A 636 23.49 28.17 -14.45
C LYS A 636 22.01 27.79 -14.38
N LEU A 637 21.19 28.51 -15.13
CA LEU A 637 19.75 28.32 -15.24
C LEU A 637 19.44 27.87 -16.67
N THR A 638 18.87 26.68 -16.85
CA THR A 638 18.45 26.17 -18.16
C THR A 638 16.94 26.06 -18.18
N ALA A 639 16.26 26.82 -19.02
CA ALA A 639 14.79 26.83 -19.09
C ALA A 639 14.23 25.43 -19.37
N ILE A 640 13.26 25.01 -18.56
CA ILE A 640 12.51 23.75 -18.77
C ILE A 640 11.02 23.98 -19.05
N HIS A 641 10.57 25.23 -18.96
CA HIS A 641 9.22 25.66 -19.30
C HIS A 641 9.12 26.31 -20.68
N ASP A 642 7.88 26.42 -21.16
CA ASP A 642 7.50 26.96 -22.47
C ASP A 642 7.11 28.45 -22.44
N ARG A 643 7.23 29.11 -21.28
CA ARG A 643 6.91 30.54 -21.10
C ARG A 643 8.10 31.32 -20.54
N PRO A 644 8.23 32.62 -20.89
CA PRO A 644 9.23 33.49 -20.27
C PRO A 644 8.98 33.65 -18.78
N VAL A 645 10.03 33.62 -17.96
CA VAL A 645 9.94 33.78 -16.50
C VAL A 645 10.96 34.78 -16.00
N GLU A 646 10.54 35.66 -15.08
CA GLU A 646 11.44 36.62 -14.47
C GLU A 646 12.35 35.93 -13.43
N ILE A 647 13.60 36.36 -13.39
CA ILE A 647 14.58 36.00 -12.38
C ILE A 647 14.70 37.21 -11.47
N LEU A 648 14.11 37.14 -10.27
CA LEU A 648 14.12 38.23 -9.30
C LEU A 648 15.49 38.42 -8.65
N GLY A 649 16.26 37.34 -8.52
CA GLY A 649 17.59 37.40 -7.92
C GLY A 649 18.19 36.03 -7.60
N VAL A 650 19.47 36.04 -7.26
CA VAL A 650 20.20 34.89 -6.73
C VAL A 650 20.80 35.25 -5.39
N THR A 651 20.37 34.56 -4.33
CA THR A 651 20.90 34.75 -2.98
C THR A 651 21.85 33.61 -2.65
N THR A 652 23.09 33.93 -2.27
CA THR A 652 24.00 32.93 -1.69
C THR A 652 23.76 32.79 -0.19
N TYR A 653 24.07 31.63 0.38
CA TYR A 653 23.87 31.34 1.81
C TYR A 653 25.18 31.28 2.59
N ASP A 654 25.12 31.76 3.84
CA ASP A 654 26.17 31.48 4.81
C ASP A 654 26.07 30.03 5.28
N THR A 655 27.20 29.36 5.37
CA THR A 655 27.37 28.05 5.99
C THR A 655 28.57 28.12 6.94
N PRO A 656 28.84 27.11 7.80
CA PRO A 656 29.99 27.19 8.70
C PRO A 656 31.31 27.45 7.96
N GLY A 657 31.93 28.60 8.21
CA GLY A 657 33.19 29.00 7.57
C GLY A 657 33.04 29.64 6.18
N VAL A 658 31.80 29.87 5.73
CA VAL A 658 31.48 30.53 4.45
C VAL A 658 30.49 31.66 4.69
N SER A 659 30.78 32.84 4.16
CA SER A 659 29.82 33.94 4.08
C SER A 659 29.39 34.15 2.64
N GLY A 660 28.09 34.15 2.39
CA GLY A 660 27.51 34.46 1.10
C GLY A 660 27.44 35.96 0.85
N ARG A 661 27.63 36.38 -0.40
CA ARG A 661 27.24 37.71 -0.87
C ARG A 661 25.82 37.69 -1.45
N GLN A 662 24.95 38.57 -0.96
CA GLN A 662 23.57 38.66 -1.46
C GLN A 662 23.49 39.60 -2.67
N ASP A 663 23.09 39.06 -3.82
CA ASP A 663 22.83 39.84 -5.03
C ASP A 663 21.36 39.68 -5.46
N ILE A 664 20.49 40.56 -4.94
CA ILE A 664 19.14 40.73 -5.49
C ILE A 664 19.24 41.72 -6.65
N TYR A 665 18.74 41.36 -7.83
CA TYR A 665 18.82 42.24 -8.98
C TYR A 665 17.96 43.48 -8.78
N GLU A 666 18.52 44.67 -9.01
CA GLU A 666 17.75 45.92 -9.05
C GLU A 666 16.69 45.93 -10.17
N ARG A 667 16.89 45.12 -11.22
CA ARG A 667 15.92 44.85 -12.29
C ARG A 667 15.91 43.36 -12.62
N PRO A 668 14.76 42.66 -12.56
CA PRO A 668 14.67 41.25 -12.89
C PRO A 668 15.19 40.96 -14.31
N ALA A 669 16.00 39.90 -14.45
CA ALA A 669 16.31 39.34 -15.76
C ALA A 669 15.14 38.48 -16.24
N VAL A 670 15.01 38.23 -17.54
CA VAL A 670 13.97 37.32 -18.08
C VAL A 670 14.65 36.12 -18.71
N LEU A 671 14.26 34.93 -18.28
CA LEU A 671 14.64 33.66 -18.88
C LEU A 671 13.61 33.30 -19.96
N GLN A 672 14.03 33.24 -21.23
CA GLN A 672 13.12 32.81 -22.31
C GLN A 672 13.08 31.27 -22.41
N PRO A 673 12.02 30.70 -23.01
CA PRO A 673 11.97 29.27 -23.31
C PRO A 673 13.17 28.84 -24.16
N GLY A 674 13.83 27.74 -23.76
CA GLY A 674 15.03 27.21 -24.41
C GLY A 674 16.33 27.96 -24.08
N ASP A 675 16.28 29.08 -23.34
CA ASP A 675 17.49 29.81 -22.96
C ASP A 675 18.30 29.08 -21.88
N THR A 676 19.59 29.42 -21.86
CA THR A 676 20.46 29.22 -20.71
C THR A 676 20.98 30.57 -20.25
N VAL A 677 20.79 30.90 -18.98
CA VAL A 677 21.29 32.11 -18.33
C VAL A 677 22.29 31.72 -17.26
N GLU A 678 23.41 32.45 -17.21
CA GLU A 678 24.46 32.27 -16.21
C GLU A 678 24.50 33.49 -15.29
N VAL A 679 24.33 33.23 -14.00
CA VAL A 679 24.33 34.26 -12.96
C VAL A 679 25.59 34.11 -12.11
N PRO A 680 26.47 35.12 -12.03
CA PRO A 680 27.62 35.06 -11.15
C PRO A 680 27.16 35.01 -9.68
N ALA A 681 27.89 34.26 -8.85
CA ALA A 681 27.68 34.16 -7.43
C ALA A 681 29.02 34.16 -6.69
N GLU A 682 29.09 34.84 -5.55
CA GLU A 682 30.34 35.03 -4.79
C GLU A 682 30.17 34.60 -3.34
N TRP A 683 31.15 33.86 -2.83
CA TRP A 683 31.27 33.44 -1.43
C TRP A 683 32.62 33.83 -0.88
N TYR A 684 32.71 34.09 0.42
CA TYR A 684 33.96 34.28 1.14
C TYR A 684 34.21 33.12 2.08
N ILE A 685 35.36 32.45 1.96
CA ILE A 685 35.76 31.35 2.85
C ILE A 685 36.54 31.95 4.01
N SER A 686 35.91 32.04 5.18
CA SER A 686 36.55 32.51 6.40
C SER A 686 37.27 31.40 7.18
N GLY A 687 36.97 30.13 6.88
CA GLY A 687 37.62 28.99 7.51
C GLY A 687 36.88 27.68 7.26
N ILE A 688 37.31 26.62 7.94
CA ILE A 688 36.59 25.35 8.02
C ILE A 688 36.25 25.06 9.48
N ARG A 689 35.24 24.22 9.71
CA ARG A 689 34.85 23.84 11.07
C ARG A 689 35.97 23.00 11.73
N PRO A 690 36.37 23.29 12.99
CA PRO A 690 37.33 22.46 13.70
C PRO A 690 36.84 21.01 13.81
N GLY A 691 37.68 20.05 13.37
CA GLY A 691 37.34 18.62 13.36
C GLY A 691 36.39 18.17 12.23
N GLY A 692 36.02 19.08 11.32
CA GLY A 692 35.24 18.77 10.12
C GLY A 692 36.11 18.35 8.92
N PRO A 693 35.51 17.82 7.84
CA PRO A 693 36.22 17.55 6.59
C PRO A 693 36.77 18.86 5.99
N SER A 694 37.83 18.77 5.18
CA SER A 694 38.48 19.89 4.46
C SER A 694 37.63 20.44 3.30
N HIS A 695 36.32 20.54 3.50
CA HIS A 695 35.35 20.95 2.50
C HIS A 695 34.39 21.98 3.09
N ALA A 696 33.98 22.95 2.27
CA ALA A 696 32.99 23.95 2.61
C ALA A 696 31.77 23.85 1.68
N MET A 697 30.56 23.96 2.24
CA MET A 697 29.33 23.98 1.45
C MET A 697 29.09 25.38 0.89
N LEU A 698 29.07 25.49 -0.44
CA LEU A 698 28.66 26.70 -1.16
C LEU A 698 27.24 26.47 -1.67
N ALA A 699 26.31 27.36 -1.32
CA ALA A 699 24.90 27.22 -1.70
C ALA A 699 24.32 28.56 -2.20
N ALA A 700 23.36 28.44 -3.11
CA ALA A 700 22.61 29.56 -3.66
C ALA A 700 21.12 29.20 -3.85
N ARG A 701 20.27 30.22 -3.82
CA ARG A 701 18.84 30.14 -4.14
C ARG A 701 18.48 31.14 -5.21
N VAL A 702 17.71 30.67 -6.17
CA VAL A 702 17.12 31.45 -7.24
C VAL A 702 15.69 31.81 -6.86
N HIS A 703 15.35 33.09 -7.02
CA HIS A 703 14.02 33.62 -6.78
C HIS A 703 13.35 33.95 -8.12
N TRP A 704 12.15 33.42 -8.33
CA TRP A 704 11.43 33.50 -9.59
C TRP A 704 10.32 34.54 -9.53
N GLY A 705 10.16 35.32 -10.59
CA GLY A 705 9.03 36.20 -10.81
C GLY A 705 8.06 35.49 -11.74
N SER A 706 7.06 34.85 -11.14
CA SER A 706 5.95 34.26 -11.86
C SER A 706 4.65 34.50 -11.08
N PRO A 707 3.53 34.82 -11.75
CA PRO A 707 2.22 35.00 -11.11
C PRO A 707 1.61 33.72 -10.51
N GLU A 708 2.20 32.53 -10.75
CA GLU A 708 1.64 31.22 -10.38
C GLU A 708 2.38 30.50 -9.23
N HIS A 709 3.08 31.22 -8.35
CA HIS A 709 3.72 30.69 -7.13
C HIS A 709 4.78 29.60 -7.36
N ALA A 710 5.66 29.75 -8.35
CA ALA A 710 6.80 28.86 -8.48
C ALA A 710 7.69 28.96 -7.21
N PRO A 711 7.90 27.87 -6.45
CA PRO A 711 8.76 27.90 -5.28
C PRO A 711 10.20 28.21 -5.68
N SER A 712 10.95 28.83 -4.77
CA SER A 712 12.37 29.11 -4.99
C SER A 712 13.17 27.82 -5.23
N SER A 713 14.24 27.94 -6.03
CA SER A 713 15.12 26.81 -6.37
C SER A 713 16.45 26.94 -5.64
N THR A 714 16.83 25.93 -4.87
CA THR A 714 18.10 25.88 -4.12
C THR A 714 19.07 24.91 -4.78
N VAL A 715 20.34 25.30 -4.87
CA VAL A 715 21.44 24.46 -5.33
C VAL A 715 22.64 24.62 -4.39
N TYR A 716 23.44 23.56 -4.26
CA TYR A 716 24.68 23.62 -3.49
C TYR A 716 25.76 22.74 -4.12
N THR A 717 26.99 22.92 -3.65
CA THR A 717 28.12 22.02 -3.89
C THR A 717 29.09 22.07 -2.70
N TYR A 718 29.92 21.03 -2.58
CA TYR A 718 31.05 21.03 -1.64
C TYR A 718 32.34 21.37 -2.37
N ALA A 719 33.07 22.36 -1.86
CA ALA A 719 34.35 22.79 -2.39
C ALA A 719 35.48 22.38 -1.43
N GLY A 720 36.59 21.85 -1.95
CA GLY A 720 37.78 21.59 -1.14
C GLY A 720 38.38 22.90 -0.62
N VAL A 721 38.93 22.90 0.59
CA VAL A 721 39.51 24.08 1.25
C VAL A 721 40.88 23.73 1.83
N TYR A 722 41.87 24.64 1.68
CA TYR A 722 43.24 24.47 2.16
C TYR A 722 43.80 25.68 2.92
#